data_AF-A0A524LRZ6-F1
#
_entry.id   AF-A0A524LRZ6-F1
#
_cell.length_a   1.000
_cell.length_b   1.000
_cell.length_c   1.000
_cell.angle_alpha   90.00
_cell.angle_beta   90.00
_cell.angle_gamma   90.00
#
_symmetry.space_group_name_H-M   'P 1'
#
loop_
_entity.id
_entity.type
_entity.pdbx_description
1 polymer ?
#
loop_
_entity_poly.entity_id
_entity_poly.type
_entity_poly.pdbx_seq_one_letter_code
_entity_poly.pdbx_strand_id
1 'polypeptide(L)'
;YNSTNVLLDGSVYGQVIIANCTGLKIQGGAMAQSDMGIALYYSKNCIVNSTTISDGMFGVYLYGSKACNITHSILVNCGIVINGGSLSQWIHNFTGTTVNGKPVGYFFEETGLILDDNSLGQIIVVNSTNITIKNYVISKASQSLAFAYSSKCNIIESNLSDNYIGARLYYCSNVIFENDTILNSINSGVLVYYSNNCTFNNVTVLEATYGIYISGSSNCYINESTLSHNYYGAYLTSSSFFNVSHSVFEKNYEALYIYYLDNSTIYDCQVSYSTNYGLRVFNSNWIVIRECLILDNLDTGIFFYYSHYGTILRNTVSDNKYDGISLYDADYCLIVNNTIDSNLRYGIDAYVFADYNTIYGNNISSNTEGNGYAYTSTNMWDDNVSRGNYWSDYHGPGTYSIEGPGNNVDRYPRGPPVALTSHGDVSFQFESPVASFSWNSYSTEPDYYIIYVDGVIHDQAIWDGLAILADVDTSSLGTFNYTLFVNGTSGYYSIDTVWVTIFDNAPTINSPSDRGYNFDTIGHSIEWELYDVNPFGYYLYIDEKLDSWGDWTGASAQLSIDGLSIGIHNFTMLVNDTSGNSASDTVIVTVWDTEPFLESPYGNVVYEEGTTGNSIYWNATDFNPANYTVFKNSSFDAFNPWNGEPITYSVDGLPIGVYNYTIVIVDTSGQTAANTVFVTVQEGSTITNVTTTTSTTSPNQTTTTTSNGTETPLDAVLVLTISIASIAVILIVVILIFKKRS
;
A
#
# COMPACT_ATOMS: atom_id res chain seq x y z
N TYR A 1 31.73 56.35 8.83
CA TYR A 1 31.59 56.28 7.37
C TYR A 1 32.32 57.47 6.75
N ASN A 2 33.09 57.24 5.68
CA ASN A 2 33.85 58.28 4.93
C ASN A 2 34.75 59.18 5.78
N SER A 3 35.14 58.70 6.95
CA SER A 3 35.96 59.45 7.89
C SER A 3 37.43 59.36 7.47
N THR A 4 38.16 60.45 7.63
CA THR A 4 39.58 60.53 7.29
C THR A 4 40.38 60.95 8.52
N ASN A 5 41.46 60.22 8.84
CA ASN A 5 42.39 60.55 9.94
C ASN A 5 41.74 60.67 11.33
N VAL A 6 40.77 59.81 11.64
CA VAL A 6 40.10 59.75 12.97
C VAL A 6 40.83 58.78 13.88
N LEU A 7 40.98 59.12 15.17
CA LEU A 7 41.41 58.23 16.24
C LEU A 7 40.20 57.71 17.02
N LEU A 8 40.07 56.40 17.16
CA LEU A 8 39.11 55.72 18.01
C LEU A 8 39.85 55.06 19.18
N ASP A 9 39.41 55.36 20.39
CA ASP A 9 39.82 54.63 21.60
C ASP A 9 39.04 53.31 21.66
N GLY A 10 39.74 52.19 21.47
CA GLY A 10 39.11 50.87 21.43
C GLY A 10 38.53 50.43 22.78
N SER A 11 38.88 51.09 23.89
CA SER A 11 38.35 50.75 25.22
C SER A 11 36.86 51.09 25.40
N VAL A 12 36.29 51.90 24.51
CA VAL A 12 34.90 52.38 24.60
C VAL A 12 33.93 51.48 23.82
N TYR A 13 34.44 50.58 22.96
CA TYR A 13 33.62 49.82 22.01
C TYR A 13 33.75 48.31 22.22
N GLY A 14 32.62 47.59 22.20
CA GLY A 14 32.62 46.11 22.19
C GLY A 14 32.86 45.49 20.81
N GLN A 15 32.65 46.26 19.74
CA GLN A 15 32.89 45.92 18.34
C GLN A 15 33.14 47.21 17.56
N VAL A 16 33.96 47.17 16.50
CA VAL A 16 34.20 48.31 15.61
C VAL A 16 33.99 47.93 14.15
N ILE A 17 33.03 48.58 13.49
CA ILE A 17 32.77 48.42 12.06
C ILE A 17 33.04 49.74 11.34
N ILE A 18 33.95 49.69 10.37
CA ILE A 18 34.38 50.85 9.59
C ILE A 18 34.16 50.55 8.12
N ALA A 19 33.53 51.49 7.42
CA ALA A 19 33.27 51.37 5.99
C ALA A 19 33.67 52.65 5.25
N ASN A 20 34.38 52.46 4.13
CA ASN A 20 34.84 53.50 3.22
C ASN A 20 35.69 54.60 3.89
N CYS A 21 36.50 54.26 4.90
CA CYS A 21 37.35 55.24 5.60
C CYS A 21 38.80 55.17 5.11
N THR A 22 39.55 56.27 5.32
CA THR A 22 40.98 56.34 5.01
C THR A 22 41.78 56.85 6.20
N GLY A 23 42.87 56.19 6.59
CA GLY A 23 43.77 56.70 7.63
C GLY A 23 43.21 56.65 9.06
N LEU A 24 42.13 55.89 9.30
CA LEU A 24 41.52 55.76 10.63
C LEU A 24 42.41 54.91 11.54
N LYS A 25 42.59 55.33 12.79
CA LYS A 25 43.39 54.66 13.82
C LYS A 25 42.50 54.15 14.95
N ILE A 26 42.59 52.87 15.27
CA ILE A 26 42.01 52.24 16.46
C ILE A 26 43.18 51.88 17.37
N GLN A 27 43.12 52.30 18.64
CA GLN A 27 44.19 52.05 19.59
C GLN A 27 43.62 51.53 20.91
N GLY A 28 44.25 50.50 21.47
CA GLY A 28 43.87 49.95 22.77
C GLY A 28 42.53 49.21 22.75
N GLY A 29 42.08 48.82 23.93
CA GLY A 29 40.77 48.19 24.15
C GLY A 29 40.76 46.67 24.13
N ALA A 30 39.69 46.11 24.69
CA ALA A 30 39.39 44.69 24.69
C ALA A 30 37.98 44.48 24.12
N MET A 31 37.90 43.76 23.00
CA MET A 31 36.64 43.45 22.30
C MET A 31 36.44 41.95 22.39
N ALA A 32 35.40 41.50 23.10
CA ALA A 32 35.15 40.09 23.34
C ALA A 32 33.71 39.72 22.98
N GLN A 33 33.49 38.46 22.59
CA GLN A 33 32.15 37.88 22.38
C GLN A 33 31.30 38.64 21.37
N SER A 34 31.91 38.98 20.23
CA SER A 34 31.21 39.58 19.08
C SER A 34 31.50 38.80 17.82
N ASP A 35 30.55 38.71 16.90
CA ASP A 35 30.73 38.01 15.62
C ASP A 35 31.95 38.53 14.84
N MET A 36 32.17 39.85 14.90
CA MET A 36 33.37 40.48 14.34
C MET A 36 33.94 41.45 15.37
N GLY A 37 35.18 41.29 15.80
CA GLY A 37 35.81 42.28 16.70
C GLY A 37 36.00 43.61 15.99
N ILE A 38 36.83 43.61 14.94
CA ILE A 38 37.06 44.79 14.09
C ILE A 38 36.83 44.42 12.63
N ALA A 39 35.92 45.13 11.95
CA ALA A 39 35.67 44.96 10.53
C ALA A 39 35.99 46.24 9.74
N LEU A 40 36.87 46.11 8.75
CA LEU A 40 37.24 47.16 7.80
C LEU A 40 36.69 46.81 6.42
N TYR A 41 35.64 47.52 6.01
CA TYR A 41 35.02 47.41 4.70
C TYR A 41 35.54 48.52 3.77
N TYR A 42 36.11 48.12 2.63
CA TYR A 42 36.57 49.01 1.55
C TYR A 42 37.42 50.21 2.03
N SER A 43 38.16 50.02 3.13
CA SER A 43 38.90 51.06 3.82
C SER A 43 40.40 50.98 3.50
N LYS A 44 41.11 52.09 3.66
CA LYS A 44 42.48 52.24 3.17
C LYS A 44 43.38 52.84 4.23
N ASN A 45 44.61 52.34 4.37
CA ASN A 45 45.61 52.93 5.28
C ASN A 45 45.13 53.03 6.74
N CYS A 46 44.22 52.17 7.18
CA CYS A 46 43.74 52.15 8.55
C CYS A 46 44.75 51.45 9.47
N ILE A 47 44.80 51.86 10.74
CA ILE A 47 45.70 51.30 11.75
C ILE A 47 44.85 50.72 12.88
N VAL A 48 45.13 49.48 13.28
CA VAL A 48 44.65 48.85 14.50
C VAL A 48 45.90 48.52 15.31
N ASN A 49 46.04 49.08 16.51
CA ASN A 49 47.25 48.87 17.30
C ASN A 49 46.96 48.59 18.78
N SER A 50 47.62 47.56 19.31
CA SER A 50 47.56 47.20 20.74
C SER A 50 46.14 46.94 21.24
N THR A 51 45.32 46.28 20.42
CA THR A 51 43.94 45.88 20.78
C THR A 51 43.90 44.39 21.09
N THR A 52 43.16 44.02 22.12
CA THR A 52 42.84 42.61 22.42
C THR A 52 41.47 42.28 21.84
N ILE A 53 41.38 41.21 21.07
CA ILE A 53 40.13 40.74 20.47
C ILE A 53 39.97 39.27 20.82
N SER A 54 38.81 38.86 21.34
CA SER A 54 38.59 37.47 21.70
C SER A 54 37.20 36.92 21.39
N ASP A 55 37.14 35.60 21.24
CA ASP A 55 35.91 34.81 21.22
C ASP A 55 34.90 35.31 20.17
N GLY A 56 35.42 35.66 19.00
CA GLY A 56 34.64 36.13 17.86
C GLY A 56 34.86 35.25 16.64
N MET A 57 33.83 35.11 15.81
CA MET A 57 33.93 34.39 14.54
C MET A 57 35.06 34.97 13.69
N PHE A 58 35.12 36.31 13.57
CA PHE A 58 36.23 37.06 12.98
C PHE A 58 36.86 38.00 14.01
N GLY A 59 38.16 37.81 14.28
CA GLY A 59 38.89 38.76 15.12
C GLY A 59 39.06 40.10 14.41
N VAL A 60 39.78 40.08 13.28
CA VAL A 60 39.85 41.23 12.35
C VAL A 60 39.40 40.80 10.97
N TYR A 61 38.38 41.48 10.43
CA TYR A 61 37.85 41.23 9.09
C TYR A 61 38.22 42.36 8.12
N LEU A 62 38.99 42.03 7.09
CA LEU A 62 39.47 42.93 6.05
C LEU A 62 38.72 42.64 4.74
N TYR A 63 37.62 43.36 4.48
CA TYR A 63 36.80 43.14 3.29
C TYR A 63 37.02 44.25 2.26
N GLY A 64 37.61 43.91 1.12
CA GLY A 64 37.92 44.86 0.04
C GLY A 64 38.83 46.03 0.45
N SER A 65 39.39 45.99 1.67
CA SER A 65 40.27 46.99 2.25
C SER A 65 41.69 46.79 1.74
N LYS A 66 42.55 47.82 1.87
CA LYS A 66 43.95 47.73 1.41
C LYS A 66 44.90 48.54 2.28
N ALA A 67 46.15 48.07 2.37
CA ALA A 67 47.24 48.76 3.06
C ALA A 67 46.92 49.11 4.53
N CYS A 68 46.13 48.28 5.20
CA CYS A 68 45.86 48.44 6.64
C CYS A 68 46.99 47.83 7.49
N ASN A 69 47.30 48.46 8.62
CA ASN A 69 48.30 48.02 9.59
C ASN A 69 47.60 47.52 10.85
N ILE A 70 47.69 46.23 11.13
CA ILE A 70 47.14 45.59 12.33
C ILE A 70 48.35 45.14 13.15
N THR A 71 48.79 45.93 14.11
CA THR A 71 50.08 45.74 14.76
C THR A 71 49.95 45.56 16.26
N HIS A 72 50.78 44.71 16.85
CA HIS A 72 50.84 44.48 18.30
C HIS A 72 49.48 44.12 18.93
N SER A 73 48.55 43.58 18.14
CA SER A 73 47.23 43.18 18.62
C SER A 73 47.24 41.71 19.06
N ILE A 74 46.38 41.38 20.02
CA ILE A 74 46.29 40.03 20.59
C ILE A 74 44.92 39.46 20.26
N LEU A 75 44.91 38.38 19.46
CA LEU A 75 43.70 37.68 19.07
C LEU A 75 43.62 36.34 19.81
N VAL A 76 42.49 36.08 20.49
CA VAL A 76 42.28 34.87 21.31
C VAL A 76 41.00 34.18 20.88
N ASN A 77 41.07 32.90 20.54
CA ASN A 77 39.96 32.12 19.96
C ASN A 77 39.32 32.80 18.73
N CYS A 78 40.13 33.55 17.99
CA CYS A 78 39.78 34.25 16.76
C CYS A 78 41.07 34.60 16.01
N GLY A 79 40.95 35.05 14.76
CA GLY A 79 42.09 35.43 13.92
C GLY A 79 41.75 36.53 12.92
N ILE A 80 42.59 36.65 11.90
CA ILE A 80 42.46 37.65 10.84
C ILE A 80 41.84 36.99 9.61
N VAL A 81 40.83 37.59 9.01
CA VAL A 81 40.26 37.15 7.73
C VAL A 81 40.39 38.25 6.70
N ILE A 82 40.98 37.91 5.55
CA ILE A 82 41.14 38.80 4.41
C ILE A 82 40.18 38.33 3.31
N ASN A 83 39.40 39.24 2.77
CA ASN A 83 38.49 39.00 1.67
C ASN A 83 38.63 40.12 0.64
N GLY A 84 39.64 39.98 -0.23
CA GLY A 84 39.97 40.94 -1.28
C GLY A 84 39.75 40.33 -2.68
N GLY A 85 39.11 41.08 -3.57
CA GLY A 85 38.91 40.71 -4.98
C GLY A 85 40.10 40.98 -5.89
N SER A 86 41.12 41.69 -5.40
CA SER A 86 42.36 42.02 -6.13
C SER A 86 43.58 41.79 -5.24
N LEU A 87 44.74 41.52 -5.83
CA LEU A 87 45.99 41.33 -5.08
C LEU A 87 46.28 42.48 -4.11
N SER A 88 46.05 43.74 -4.51
CA SER A 88 46.28 44.91 -3.66
C SER A 88 45.46 44.94 -2.35
N GLN A 89 44.35 44.20 -2.30
CA GLN A 89 43.48 44.07 -1.13
C GLN A 89 43.88 42.91 -0.20
N TRP A 90 44.94 42.17 -0.56
CA TRP A 90 45.57 41.18 0.30
C TRP A 90 46.85 41.70 0.97
N ILE A 91 47.31 42.89 0.58
CA ILE A 91 48.54 43.50 1.06
C ILE A 91 48.27 44.33 2.32
N HIS A 92 48.73 43.80 3.45
CA HIS A 92 48.55 44.36 4.80
C HIS A 92 49.81 44.18 5.66
N ASN A 93 49.82 44.77 6.84
CA ASN A 93 50.89 44.60 7.81
C ASN A 93 50.33 44.02 9.12
N PHE A 94 50.92 42.91 9.59
CA PHE A 94 50.53 42.21 10.82
C PHE A 94 51.62 42.18 11.90
N THR A 95 52.61 43.08 11.82
CA THR A 95 53.80 43.06 12.70
C THR A 95 53.43 43.07 14.19
N GLY A 96 53.99 42.11 14.94
CA GLY A 96 53.79 41.99 16.38
C GLY A 96 52.41 41.49 16.81
N THR A 97 51.53 41.16 15.85
CA THR A 97 50.20 40.63 16.13
C THR A 97 50.26 39.12 16.38
N THR A 98 49.49 38.64 17.35
CA THR A 98 49.45 37.23 17.76
C THR A 98 48.05 36.65 17.65
N VAL A 99 47.96 35.38 17.29
CA VAL A 99 46.74 34.56 17.34
C VAL A 99 47.02 33.41 18.30
N ASN A 100 46.19 33.28 19.34
CA ASN A 100 46.31 32.23 20.36
C ASN A 100 47.70 32.14 20.99
N GLY A 101 48.32 33.31 21.24
CA GLY A 101 49.64 33.42 21.86
C GLY A 101 50.82 33.16 20.92
N LYS A 102 50.60 32.79 19.66
CA LYS A 102 51.64 32.60 18.64
C LYS A 102 51.61 33.74 17.61
N PRO A 103 52.75 34.12 17.00
CA PRO A 103 52.78 35.13 15.94
C PRO A 103 51.91 34.77 14.73
N VAL A 104 51.39 35.79 14.05
CA VAL A 104 50.79 35.62 12.71
C VAL A 104 51.90 35.50 11.67
N GLY A 105 51.91 34.40 10.93
CA GLY A 105 52.76 34.23 9.75
C GLY A 105 52.14 34.93 8.55
N TYR A 106 52.77 35.98 8.04
CA TYR A 106 52.35 36.67 6.83
C TYR A 106 53.50 36.68 5.83
N PHE A 107 53.33 35.94 4.74
CA PHE A 107 54.34 35.70 3.72
C PHE A 107 53.86 36.29 2.39
N PHE A 108 54.61 37.25 1.87
CA PHE A 108 54.27 37.98 0.65
C PHE A 108 55.46 37.97 -0.31
N GLU A 109 55.22 37.54 -1.54
CA GLU A 109 56.27 37.41 -2.58
C GLU A 109 57.41 36.45 -2.19
N GLU A 110 57.10 35.44 -1.38
CA GLU A 110 58.06 34.43 -0.97
C GLU A 110 58.18 33.30 -2.00
N THR A 111 59.36 32.69 -2.08
CA THR A 111 59.62 31.56 -2.98
C THR A 111 60.42 30.47 -2.29
N GLY A 112 59.94 29.23 -2.29
CA GLY A 112 60.70 28.08 -1.80
C GLY A 112 60.78 27.97 -0.27
N LEU A 113 59.93 28.69 0.46
CA LEU A 113 59.91 28.69 1.91
C LEU A 113 59.34 27.36 2.45
N ILE A 114 59.99 26.83 3.50
CA ILE A 114 59.53 25.64 4.21
C ILE A 114 59.26 26.04 5.66
N LEU A 115 58.04 25.79 6.12
CA LEU A 115 57.56 26.04 7.48
C LEU A 115 57.28 24.68 8.14
N ASP A 116 58.06 24.32 9.16
CA ASP A 116 58.00 23.00 9.81
C ASP A 116 58.38 23.07 11.32
N ASP A 117 58.16 24.22 11.95
CA ASP A 117 58.51 24.48 13.35
C ASP A 117 57.28 24.64 14.26
N ASN A 118 56.07 24.61 13.68
CA ASN A 118 54.79 24.80 14.36
C ASN A 118 54.74 26.08 15.24
N SER A 119 55.47 27.12 14.88
CA SER A 119 55.67 28.32 15.73
C SER A 119 54.60 29.40 15.55
N LEU A 120 53.76 29.30 14.51
CA LEU A 120 52.78 30.31 14.10
C LEU A 120 51.36 29.95 14.55
N GLY A 121 50.55 30.98 14.88
CA GLY A 121 49.16 30.83 15.33
C GLY A 121 48.13 30.92 14.22
N GLN A 122 48.56 31.43 13.07
CA GLN A 122 47.81 31.54 11.83
C GLN A 122 48.82 31.79 10.70
N ILE A 123 48.58 31.25 9.50
CA ILE A 123 49.45 31.43 8.34
C ILE A 123 48.66 32.04 7.17
N ILE A 124 49.21 33.11 6.60
CA ILE A 124 48.68 33.83 5.45
C ILE A 124 49.79 33.92 4.40
N VAL A 125 49.56 33.36 3.22
CA VAL A 125 50.50 33.31 2.09
C VAL A 125 49.88 34.04 0.91
N VAL A 126 50.57 35.07 0.42
CA VAL A 126 50.07 35.96 -0.63
C VAL A 126 51.11 36.09 -1.73
N ASN A 127 50.69 35.97 -2.99
CA ASN A 127 51.56 36.15 -4.17
C ASN A 127 52.89 35.37 -4.10
N SER A 128 52.86 34.17 -3.53
CA SER A 128 54.06 33.38 -3.25
C SER A 128 54.06 32.08 -4.05
N THR A 129 55.23 31.47 -4.23
CA THR A 129 55.33 30.20 -4.95
C THR A 129 56.19 29.17 -4.25
N ASN A 130 55.89 27.88 -4.42
CA ASN A 130 56.69 26.80 -3.85
C ASN A 130 56.81 26.89 -2.32
N ILE A 131 55.71 27.20 -1.63
CA ILE A 131 55.67 27.28 -0.17
C ILE A 131 55.23 25.93 0.39
N THR A 132 55.96 25.42 1.37
CA THR A 132 55.64 24.14 2.02
C THR A 132 55.34 24.37 3.50
N ILE A 133 54.19 23.92 3.98
CA ILE A 133 53.77 23.94 5.39
C ILE A 133 53.67 22.49 5.86
N LYS A 134 54.40 22.15 6.94
CA LYS A 134 54.48 20.79 7.48
C LYS A 134 54.22 20.75 8.98
N ASN A 135 53.53 19.72 9.46
CA ASN A 135 53.38 19.43 10.89
C ASN A 135 52.78 20.59 11.71
N TYR A 136 52.00 21.46 11.07
CA TYR A 136 51.44 22.62 11.73
C TYR A 136 50.17 22.24 12.48
N VAL A 137 50.07 22.66 13.74
CA VAL A 137 48.87 22.49 14.57
C VAL A 137 48.32 23.86 14.88
N ILE A 138 47.21 24.21 14.21
CA ILE A 138 46.56 25.51 14.33
C ILE A 138 45.10 25.30 14.70
N SER A 139 44.72 25.83 15.86
CA SER A 139 43.36 25.70 16.38
C SER A 139 42.77 27.02 16.82
N LYS A 140 41.44 27.13 16.83
CA LYS A 140 40.70 28.28 17.37
C LYS A 140 41.05 29.59 16.68
N ALA A 141 41.34 29.54 15.38
CA ALA A 141 41.58 30.69 14.54
C ALA A 141 40.33 30.98 13.68
N SER A 142 40.16 32.25 13.26
CA SER A 142 39.12 32.59 12.28
C SER A 142 39.40 31.97 10.91
N GLN A 143 40.66 31.81 10.57
CA GLN A 143 41.12 30.96 9.47
C GLN A 143 42.53 30.47 9.81
N SER A 144 42.83 29.18 9.72
CA SER A 144 44.17 28.68 10.08
C SER A 144 45.19 28.97 8.98
N LEU A 145 44.85 28.56 7.76
CA LEU A 145 45.66 28.77 6.57
C LEU A 145 44.88 29.61 5.55
N ALA A 146 45.52 30.63 4.99
CA ALA A 146 44.95 31.40 3.90
C ALA A 146 45.98 31.64 2.79
N PHE A 147 45.67 31.18 1.58
CA PHE A 147 46.48 31.39 0.39
C PHE A 147 45.74 32.29 -0.59
N ALA A 148 46.44 33.28 -1.13
CA ALA A 148 45.91 34.13 -2.19
C ALA A 148 46.95 34.34 -3.29
N TYR A 149 46.53 34.25 -4.56
CA TYR A 149 47.40 34.51 -5.72
C TYR A 149 48.71 33.71 -5.71
N SER A 150 48.70 32.53 -5.10
CA SER A 150 49.91 31.74 -4.83
C SER A 150 49.90 30.43 -5.62
N SER A 151 51.07 29.83 -5.82
CA SER A 151 51.15 28.62 -6.64
C SER A 151 52.18 27.59 -6.17
N LYS A 152 51.95 26.33 -6.52
CA LYS A 152 52.88 25.22 -6.21
C LYS A 152 53.10 25.06 -4.70
N CYS A 153 52.07 25.28 -3.89
CA CYS A 153 52.18 25.21 -2.44
C CYS A 153 51.77 23.83 -1.93
N ASN A 154 52.43 23.35 -0.88
CA ASN A 154 52.13 22.06 -0.27
C ASN A 154 51.80 22.26 1.21
N ILE A 155 50.72 21.62 1.66
CA ILE A 155 50.35 21.47 3.06
C ILE A 155 50.46 19.97 3.33
N ILE A 156 51.22 19.60 4.35
CA ILE A 156 51.57 18.20 4.62
C ILE A 156 51.45 17.93 6.11
N GLU A 157 50.78 16.84 6.48
CA GLU A 157 50.72 16.32 7.86
C GLU A 157 50.29 17.38 8.89
N SER A 158 49.44 18.33 8.51
CA SER A 158 48.99 19.43 9.36
C SER A 158 47.64 19.12 10.00
N ASN A 159 47.42 19.62 11.22
CA ASN A 159 46.19 19.48 11.99
C ASN A 159 45.54 20.85 12.23
N LEU A 160 44.36 21.05 11.64
CA LEU A 160 43.61 22.30 11.70
C LEU A 160 42.28 22.07 12.42
N SER A 161 42.16 22.44 13.70
CA SER A 161 40.97 22.12 14.52
C SER A 161 40.22 23.34 15.08
N ASP A 162 38.91 23.23 15.27
CA ASP A 162 38.11 24.24 16.00
C ASP A 162 38.18 25.65 15.38
N ASN A 163 38.27 25.72 14.05
CA ASN A 163 38.43 26.97 13.31
C ASN A 163 37.11 27.40 12.69
N TYR A 164 36.97 28.69 12.34
CA TYR A 164 35.85 29.07 11.49
C TYR A 164 36.03 28.56 10.06
N ILE A 165 37.24 28.72 9.49
CA ILE A 165 37.68 28.08 8.25
C ILE A 165 39.00 27.36 8.53
N GLY A 166 39.13 26.08 8.18
CA GLY A 166 40.41 25.36 8.31
C GLY A 166 41.45 25.94 7.37
N ALA A 167 41.25 25.78 6.06
CA ALA A 167 42.12 26.34 5.04
C ALA A 167 41.32 27.06 3.93
N ARG A 168 41.87 28.16 3.42
CA ARG A 168 41.29 28.94 2.32
C ARG A 168 42.27 29.13 1.18
N LEU A 169 41.85 28.82 -0.04
CA LEU A 169 42.56 29.13 -1.28
C LEU A 169 41.77 30.14 -2.12
N TYR A 170 42.42 31.17 -2.61
CA TYR A 170 41.82 32.20 -3.45
C TYR A 170 42.74 32.56 -4.63
N TYR A 171 42.29 32.35 -5.88
CA TYR A 171 43.13 32.59 -7.06
C TYR A 171 44.50 31.89 -7.01
N CYS A 172 44.54 30.67 -6.48
CA CYS A 172 45.76 29.88 -6.38
C CYS A 172 45.89 28.86 -7.52
N SER A 173 47.05 28.22 -7.66
CA SER A 173 47.15 27.07 -8.56
C SER A 173 48.17 26.03 -8.11
N ASN A 174 47.92 24.75 -8.40
CA ASN A 174 48.84 23.67 -8.02
C ASN A 174 49.09 23.65 -6.51
N VAL A 175 48.02 23.66 -5.71
CA VAL A 175 48.12 23.53 -4.26
C VAL A 175 47.76 22.11 -3.86
N ILE A 176 48.62 21.47 -3.06
CA ILE A 176 48.47 20.08 -2.64
C ILE A 176 48.30 20.05 -1.13
N PHE A 177 47.28 19.34 -0.67
CA PHE A 177 47.10 18.90 0.72
C PHE A 177 47.39 17.39 0.77
N GLU A 178 48.23 16.97 1.70
CA GLU A 178 48.73 15.60 1.79
C GLU A 178 48.77 15.13 3.25
N ASN A 179 48.00 14.11 3.58
CA ASN A 179 47.91 13.55 4.94
C ASN A 179 47.46 14.57 6.00
N ASP A 180 46.66 15.55 5.60
CA ASP A 180 46.17 16.61 6.49
C ASP A 180 44.88 16.20 7.22
N THR A 181 44.72 16.71 8.43
CA THR A 181 43.52 16.50 9.26
C THR A 181 42.89 17.84 9.60
N ILE A 182 41.62 18.03 9.24
CA ILE A 182 40.83 19.22 9.54
C ILE A 182 39.59 18.81 10.34
N LEU A 183 39.40 19.39 11.53
CA LEU A 183 38.37 18.97 12.48
C LEU A 183 37.55 20.17 12.96
N ASN A 184 36.25 19.95 13.18
CA ASN A 184 35.35 20.90 13.85
C ASN A 184 35.44 22.31 13.25
N SER A 185 35.26 22.42 11.94
CA SER A 185 35.33 23.70 11.23
C SER A 185 33.94 24.30 11.05
N ILE A 186 33.66 25.43 11.71
CA ILE A 186 32.29 26.00 11.77
C ILE A 186 31.72 26.23 10.37
N ASN A 187 32.49 26.80 9.45
CA ASN A 187 32.06 27.04 8.07
C ASN A 187 32.61 26.00 7.10
N SER A 188 33.92 25.99 6.86
CA SER A 188 34.51 25.09 5.86
C SER A 188 35.78 24.48 6.39
N GLY A 189 35.96 23.16 6.21
CA GLY A 189 37.25 22.52 6.44
C GLY A 189 38.28 23.06 5.46
N VAL A 190 38.00 22.92 4.16
CA VAL A 190 38.77 23.58 3.09
C VAL A 190 37.84 24.34 2.15
N LEU A 191 38.21 25.59 1.87
CA LEU A 191 37.47 26.52 1.02
C LEU A 191 38.33 26.95 -0.17
N VAL A 192 37.93 26.61 -1.38
CA VAL A 192 38.70 26.82 -2.61
C VAL A 192 37.90 27.66 -3.59
N TYR A 193 38.42 28.85 -3.90
CA TYR A 193 37.81 29.77 -4.87
C TYR A 193 38.77 30.12 -5.98
N TYR A 194 38.31 29.99 -7.23
CA TYR A 194 39.06 30.38 -8.43
C TYR A 194 40.48 29.81 -8.48
N SER A 195 40.67 28.59 -7.95
CA SER A 195 42.00 28.00 -7.73
C SER A 195 42.12 26.65 -8.43
N ASN A 196 42.88 26.61 -9.52
CA ASN A 196 42.94 25.45 -10.42
C ASN A 196 44.04 24.46 -10.04
N ASN A 197 43.91 23.21 -10.48
CA ASN A 197 44.94 22.17 -10.26
C ASN A 197 45.21 21.90 -8.77
N CYS A 198 44.20 22.00 -7.92
CA CYS A 198 44.35 21.71 -6.48
C CYS A 198 44.08 20.24 -6.21
N THR A 199 44.86 19.64 -5.31
CA THR A 199 44.79 18.21 -4.99
C THR A 199 44.67 18.01 -3.49
N PHE A 200 43.75 17.13 -3.08
CA PHE A 200 43.51 16.73 -1.70
C PHE A 200 43.74 15.22 -1.63
N ASN A 201 44.91 14.80 -1.15
CA ASN A 201 45.30 13.40 -1.07
C ASN A 201 45.34 12.96 0.39
N ASN A 202 44.59 11.91 0.73
CA ASN A 202 44.52 11.38 2.09
C ASN A 202 44.21 12.47 3.13
N VAL A 203 43.25 13.34 2.80
CA VAL A 203 42.80 14.41 3.70
C VAL A 203 41.62 13.92 4.50
N THR A 204 41.66 14.13 5.81
CA THR A 204 40.53 13.84 6.71
C THR A 204 39.84 15.14 7.08
N VAL A 205 38.54 15.29 6.77
CA VAL A 205 37.73 16.43 7.17
C VAL A 205 36.49 15.98 7.93
N LEU A 206 36.42 16.34 9.23
CA LEU A 206 35.33 15.96 10.12
C LEU A 206 34.62 17.17 10.71
N GLU A 207 33.31 17.03 10.91
CA GLU A 207 32.47 17.97 11.67
C GLU A 207 32.54 19.41 11.15
N ALA A 208 32.40 19.59 9.83
CA ALA A 208 32.32 20.90 9.19
C ALA A 208 30.97 21.16 8.51
N THR A 209 30.58 22.43 8.35
CA THR A 209 29.41 22.73 7.49
C THR A 209 29.71 22.35 6.04
N TYR A 210 30.88 22.70 5.52
CA TYR A 210 31.39 22.17 4.25
C TYR A 210 32.72 21.48 4.52
N GLY A 211 32.84 20.17 4.24
CA GLY A 211 34.10 19.47 4.37
C GLY A 211 35.14 20.06 3.42
N ILE A 212 34.95 19.84 2.12
CA ILE A 212 35.70 20.49 1.06
C ILE A 212 34.74 21.23 0.12
N TYR A 213 34.81 22.56 0.10
CA TYR A 213 34.03 23.42 -0.79
C TYR A 213 34.92 23.99 -1.89
N ILE A 214 34.62 23.65 -3.15
CA ILE A 214 35.35 24.12 -4.31
C ILE A 214 34.41 24.82 -5.30
N SER A 215 34.76 26.06 -5.66
CA SER A 215 33.97 26.91 -6.54
C SER A 215 34.84 27.63 -7.58
N GLY A 216 34.38 27.68 -8.83
CA GLY A 216 35.04 28.42 -9.90
C GLY A 216 36.45 27.89 -10.26
N SER A 217 36.72 26.62 -10.01
CA SER A 217 38.07 26.04 -9.95
C SER A 217 38.10 24.73 -10.74
N SER A 218 38.95 24.60 -11.76
CA SER A 218 38.97 23.41 -12.64
C SER A 218 40.21 22.54 -12.43
N ASN A 219 40.12 21.28 -12.87
CA ASN A 219 41.18 20.26 -12.76
C ASN A 219 41.59 19.98 -11.32
N CYS A 220 40.63 19.85 -10.40
CA CYS A 220 40.91 19.59 -8.99
C CYS A 220 40.58 18.14 -8.63
N TYR A 221 41.32 17.60 -7.66
CA TYR A 221 41.31 16.19 -7.30
C TYR A 221 41.04 16.01 -5.81
N ILE A 222 40.14 15.10 -5.45
CA ILE A 222 39.97 14.60 -4.08
C ILE A 222 40.20 13.09 -4.13
N ASN A 223 41.31 12.62 -3.56
CA ASN A 223 41.72 11.23 -3.63
C ASN A 223 42.01 10.67 -2.24
N GLU A 224 41.63 9.42 -2.01
CA GLU A 224 41.96 8.66 -0.78
C GLU A 224 41.53 9.40 0.50
N SER A 225 40.55 10.30 0.41
CA SER A 225 40.21 11.25 1.47
C SER A 225 38.98 10.79 2.23
N THR A 226 38.88 11.17 3.50
CA THR A 226 37.74 10.84 4.37
C THR A 226 37.01 12.11 4.78
N LEU A 227 35.76 12.26 4.34
CA LEU A 227 34.91 13.41 4.63
C LEU A 227 33.66 12.94 5.36
N SER A 228 33.62 13.13 6.68
CA SER A 228 32.62 12.50 7.55
C SER A 228 32.00 13.44 8.57
N HIS A 229 30.73 13.22 8.93
CA HIS A 229 29.97 14.08 9.86
C HIS A 229 29.90 15.56 9.45
N ASN A 230 29.98 15.86 8.16
CA ASN A 230 29.85 17.22 7.63
C ASN A 230 28.41 17.49 7.19
N TYR A 231 28.01 18.76 7.09
CA TYR A 231 26.71 19.08 6.46
C TYR A 231 26.78 18.82 4.94
N TYR A 232 27.84 19.27 4.28
CA TYR A 232 28.24 18.76 2.96
C TYR A 232 29.60 18.09 3.09
N GLY A 233 29.73 16.82 2.67
CA GLY A 233 31.05 16.16 2.60
C GLY A 233 31.94 16.93 1.63
N ALA A 234 31.61 16.91 0.34
CA ALA A 234 32.17 17.84 -0.63
C ALA A 234 31.09 18.58 -1.42
N TYR A 235 31.31 19.88 -1.61
CA TYR A 235 30.45 20.77 -2.40
C TYR A 235 31.26 21.31 -3.56
N LEU A 236 30.93 20.87 -4.78
CA LEU A 236 31.70 21.17 -5.99
C LEU A 236 30.83 21.97 -6.95
N THR A 237 31.26 23.19 -7.31
CA THR A 237 30.41 24.06 -8.14
C THR A 237 31.12 24.93 -9.17
N SER A 238 30.39 25.24 -10.24
CA SER A 238 30.74 26.26 -11.24
C SER A 238 32.12 25.99 -11.87
N SER A 239 32.36 24.74 -12.26
CA SER A 239 33.71 24.25 -12.57
C SER A 239 33.73 23.08 -13.57
N SER A 240 34.90 22.57 -13.93
CA SER A 240 35.03 21.41 -14.83
C SER A 240 36.25 20.54 -14.51
N PHE A 241 36.24 19.29 -15.01
CA PHE A 241 37.34 18.34 -14.88
C PHE A 241 37.72 17.99 -13.44
N PHE A 242 36.72 17.75 -12.60
CA PHE A 242 36.91 17.19 -11.26
C PHE A 242 37.11 15.69 -11.31
N ASN A 243 37.97 15.23 -10.41
CA ASN A 243 38.13 13.81 -10.14
C ASN A 243 38.02 13.57 -8.63
N VAL A 244 37.02 12.80 -8.23
CA VAL A 244 36.88 12.31 -6.85
C VAL A 244 37.07 10.81 -6.88
N SER A 245 38.08 10.29 -6.18
CA SER A 245 38.41 8.88 -6.25
C SER A 245 38.83 8.25 -4.93
N HIS A 246 38.57 6.95 -4.75
CA HIS A 246 39.05 6.16 -3.61
C HIS A 246 38.72 6.78 -2.24
N SER A 247 37.67 7.60 -2.18
CA SER A 247 37.38 8.47 -1.04
C SER A 247 36.13 8.01 -0.31
N VAL A 248 36.10 8.26 0.99
CA VAL A 248 35.01 7.86 1.88
C VAL A 248 34.22 9.09 2.31
N PHE A 249 32.91 9.06 2.03
CA PHE A 249 31.94 10.04 2.47
C PHE A 249 30.91 9.35 3.36
N GLU A 250 30.99 9.54 4.67
CA GLU A 250 30.07 8.87 5.60
C GLU A 250 29.39 9.85 6.56
N LYS A 251 28.12 9.57 6.90
CA LYS A 251 27.38 10.30 7.96
C LYS A 251 27.30 11.81 7.73
N ASN A 252 27.31 12.24 6.46
CA ASN A 252 27.13 13.65 6.11
C ASN A 252 25.63 14.00 6.01
N TYR A 253 25.25 15.28 5.98
CA TYR A 253 23.89 15.61 5.55
C TYR A 253 23.70 15.28 4.07
N GLU A 254 24.50 15.86 3.17
CA GLU A 254 24.69 15.36 1.81
C GLU A 254 26.17 15.00 1.63
N ALA A 255 26.47 13.80 1.12
CA ALA A 255 27.85 13.34 1.00
C ALA A 255 28.62 14.06 -0.11
N LEU A 256 28.11 14.04 -1.34
CA LEU A 256 28.71 14.74 -2.47
C LEU A 256 27.66 15.52 -3.26
N TYR A 257 27.81 16.85 -3.29
CA TYR A 257 26.95 17.73 -4.07
C TYR A 257 27.71 18.39 -5.22
N ILE A 258 27.31 18.02 -6.44
CA ILE A 258 27.85 18.49 -7.71
C ILE A 258 26.85 19.46 -8.34
N TYR A 259 27.26 20.70 -8.56
CA TYR A 259 26.35 21.77 -9.00
C TYR A 259 26.95 22.71 -10.05
N TYR A 260 26.38 22.78 -11.26
CA TYR A 260 26.97 23.51 -12.39
C TYR A 260 28.41 23.05 -12.68
N LEU A 261 28.59 21.75 -12.87
CA LEU A 261 29.89 21.16 -13.05
C LEU A 261 29.86 20.17 -14.22
N ASP A 262 30.81 20.31 -15.14
CA ASP A 262 30.83 19.50 -16.35
C ASP A 262 32.09 18.62 -16.45
N ASN A 263 32.03 17.56 -17.26
CA ASN A 263 33.18 16.74 -17.64
C ASN A 263 33.98 16.20 -16.46
N SER A 264 33.31 15.58 -15.50
CA SER A 264 33.95 15.18 -14.23
C SER A 264 33.63 13.74 -13.86
N THR A 265 34.55 13.12 -13.14
CA THR A 265 34.49 11.69 -12.81
C THR A 265 34.53 11.48 -11.30
N ILE A 266 33.66 10.61 -10.82
CA ILE A 266 33.63 10.11 -9.46
C ILE A 266 33.78 8.60 -9.57
N TYR A 267 34.80 8.02 -8.94
CA TYR A 267 34.99 6.57 -9.04
C TYR A 267 35.64 5.92 -7.83
N ASP A 268 35.28 4.66 -7.58
CA ASP A 268 35.80 3.88 -6.45
C ASP A 268 35.62 4.60 -5.10
N CYS A 269 34.51 5.33 -4.94
CA CYS A 269 34.20 6.01 -3.70
C CYS A 269 33.20 5.21 -2.88
N GLN A 270 33.31 5.32 -1.54
CA GLN A 270 32.30 4.81 -0.61
C GLN A 270 31.46 5.97 -0.09
N VAL A 271 30.15 5.92 -0.33
CA VAL A 271 29.18 6.92 0.12
C VAL A 271 28.14 6.23 1.00
N SER A 272 28.07 6.60 2.29
CA SER A 272 27.18 5.89 3.20
C SER A 272 26.60 6.72 4.35
N TYR A 273 25.43 6.30 4.83
CA TYR A 273 24.79 6.87 6.02
C TYR A 273 24.52 8.39 5.94
N SER A 274 24.40 8.96 4.74
CA SER A 274 24.00 10.36 4.61
C SER A 274 22.55 10.55 5.05
N THR A 275 22.27 11.68 5.72
CA THR A 275 20.89 11.97 6.20
C THR A 275 19.98 12.60 5.13
N ASN A 276 20.51 12.79 3.94
CA ASN A 276 19.82 13.16 2.71
C ASN A 276 20.41 12.32 1.55
N TYR A 277 20.52 12.88 0.34
CA TYR A 277 21.12 12.22 -0.83
C TYR A 277 22.56 11.74 -0.56
N GLY A 278 22.90 10.57 -1.13
CA GLY A 278 24.28 10.11 -1.20
C GLY A 278 25.10 10.98 -2.15
N LEU A 279 24.79 10.89 -3.45
CA LEU A 279 25.44 11.69 -4.50
C LEU A 279 24.39 12.45 -5.30
N ARG A 280 24.44 13.78 -5.23
CA ARG A 280 23.53 14.67 -5.95
C ARG A 280 24.25 15.41 -7.08
N VAL A 281 23.74 15.25 -8.30
CA VAL A 281 24.21 15.92 -9.52
C VAL A 281 23.13 16.88 -9.99
N PHE A 282 23.42 18.18 -9.98
CA PHE A 282 22.46 19.22 -10.32
C PHE A 282 23.00 20.17 -11.39
N ASN A 283 22.25 20.40 -12.47
CA ASN A 283 22.66 21.28 -13.58
C ASN A 283 24.08 20.97 -14.09
N SER A 284 24.42 19.69 -14.21
CA SER A 284 25.79 19.24 -14.43
C SER A 284 25.83 18.18 -15.50
N ASN A 285 26.62 18.38 -16.55
CA ASN A 285 26.61 17.51 -17.72
C ASN A 285 27.88 16.68 -17.84
N TRP A 286 27.77 15.51 -18.45
CA TRP A 286 28.94 14.66 -18.76
C TRP A 286 29.65 14.22 -17.47
N ILE A 287 28.84 13.91 -16.45
CA ILE A 287 29.30 13.37 -15.18
C ILE A 287 29.36 11.85 -15.27
N VAL A 288 30.52 11.29 -14.92
CA VAL A 288 30.75 9.85 -14.88
C VAL A 288 30.85 9.41 -13.42
N ILE A 289 29.97 8.51 -12.98
CA ILE A 289 30.00 7.87 -11.67
C ILE A 289 30.21 6.38 -11.89
N ARG A 290 31.32 5.83 -11.42
CA ARG A 290 31.61 4.41 -11.67
C ARG A 290 32.30 3.70 -10.52
N GLU A 291 32.04 2.40 -10.37
CA GLU A 291 32.75 1.55 -9.41
C GLU A 291 32.61 2.05 -7.96
N CYS A 292 31.60 2.87 -7.65
CA CYS A 292 31.34 3.36 -6.30
C CYS A 292 30.41 2.43 -5.52
N LEU A 293 30.54 2.46 -4.20
CA LEU A 293 29.64 1.81 -3.24
C LEU A 293 28.78 2.87 -2.54
N ILE A 294 27.48 2.89 -2.82
CA ILE A 294 26.52 3.88 -2.29
C ILE A 294 25.45 3.14 -1.48
N LEU A 295 25.52 3.23 -0.14
CA LEU A 295 24.65 2.44 0.74
C LEU A 295 24.06 3.20 1.93
N ASP A 296 22.91 2.76 2.43
CA ASP A 296 22.31 3.23 3.68
C ASP A 296 22.08 4.75 3.78
N ASN A 297 21.86 5.46 2.67
CA ASN A 297 21.52 6.89 2.72
C ASN A 297 20.02 7.09 2.99
N LEU A 298 19.65 8.15 3.70
CA LEU A 298 18.25 8.40 4.10
C LEU A 298 17.37 8.98 2.98
N ASP A 299 17.94 9.27 1.82
CA ASP A 299 17.22 9.62 0.59
C ASP A 299 17.80 8.79 -0.57
N THR A 300 17.77 9.32 -1.80
CA THR A 300 18.22 8.66 -3.01
C THR A 300 19.73 8.43 -2.99
N GLY A 301 20.18 7.25 -3.43
CA GLY A 301 21.59 6.92 -3.54
C GLY A 301 22.32 7.84 -4.52
N ILE A 302 21.93 7.81 -5.80
CA ILE A 302 22.46 8.67 -6.86
C ILE A 302 21.31 9.44 -7.51
N PHE A 303 21.36 10.77 -7.46
CA PHE A 303 20.31 11.62 -8.01
C PHE A 303 20.84 12.58 -9.08
N PHE A 304 20.38 12.41 -10.33
CA PHE A 304 20.60 13.36 -11.42
C PHE A 304 19.38 14.25 -11.58
N TYR A 305 19.60 15.56 -11.43
CA TYR A 305 18.58 16.59 -11.49
C TYR A 305 19.00 17.66 -12.51
N TYR A 306 18.23 17.89 -13.57
CA TYR A 306 18.60 18.84 -14.63
C TYR A 306 20.00 18.57 -15.22
N SER A 307 20.36 17.30 -15.41
CA SER A 307 21.75 16.88 -15.65
C SER A 307 21.81 15.84 -16.76
N HIS A 308 22.51 16.14 -17.85
CA HIS A 308 22.42 15.38 -19.10
C HIS A 308 23.74 14.68 -19.48
N TYR A 309 23.63 13.66 -20.33
CA TYR A 309 24.76 12.90 -20.86
C TYR A 309 25.64 12.28 -19.76
N GLY A 310 25.02 11.90 -18.64
CA GLY A 310 25.69 11.22 -17.53
C GLY A 310 26.04 9.77 -17.86
N THR A 311 27.02 9.20 -17.16
CA THR A 311 27.28 7.76 -17.18
C THR A 311 27.35 7.22 -15.75
N ILE A 312 26.49 6.27 -15.43
CA ILE A 312 26.46 5.57 -14.14
C ILE A 312 26.77 4.09 -14.42
N LEU A 313 27.99 3.65 -14.06
CA LEU A 313 28.55 2.37 -14.51
C LEU A 313 29.15 1.55 -13.36
N ARG A 314 28.76 0.28 -13.19
CA ARG A 314 29.38 -0.65 -12.20
C ARG A 314 29.37 -0.14 -10.75
N ASN A 315 28.37 0.64 -10.38
CA ASN A 315 28.16 1.03 -8.99
C ASN A 315 27.34 -0.03 -8.27
N THR A 316 27.54 -0.15 -6.96
CA THR A 316 26.63 -0.87 -6.06
C THR A 316 25.82 0.18 -5.31
N VAL A 317 24.50 0.17 -5.47
CA VAL A 317 23.58 1.15 -4.88
C VAL A 317 22.51 0.39 -4.09
N SER A 318 22.64 0.34 -2.76
CA SER A 318 21.76 -0.49 -1.94
C SER A 318 21.28 0.15 -0.65
N ASP A 319 20.18 -0.36 -0.10
CA ASP A 319 19.69 -0.04 1.25
C ASP A 319 19.35 1.45 1.51
N ASN A 320 19.26 2.24 0.44
CA ASN A 320 18.90 3.65 0.53
C ASN A 320 17.39 3.80 0.82
N LYS A 321 17.01 4.82 1.58
CA LYS A 321 15.64 4.99 2.08
C LYS A 321 14.68 5.63 1.08
N TYR A 322 15.14 5.89 -0.13
CA TYR A 322 14.31 6.27 -1.27
C TYR A 322 14.70 5.46 -2.50
N ASP A 323 14.89 6.10 -3.67
CA ASP A 323 15.32 5.42 -4.89
C ASP A 323 16.81 5.04 -4.85
N GLY A 324 17.20 3.99 -5.56
CA GLY A 324 18.62 3.70 -5.78
C GLY A 324 19.25 4.77 -6.67
N ILE A 325 18.81 4.81 -7.92
CA ILE A 325 19.21 5.81 -8.91
C ILE A 325 17.96 6.56 -9.39
N SER A 326 17.97 7.89 -9.32
CA SER A 326 16.88 8.72 -9.83
C SER A 326 17.37 9.71 -10.90
N LEU A 327 16.59 9.83 -11.98
CA LEU A 327 16.76 10.78 -13.07
C LEU A 327 15.54 11.71 -13.11
N TYR A 328 15.77 13.01 -12.97
CA TYR A 328 14.73 14.04 -13.11
C TYR A 328 15.25 15.14 -14.04
N ASP A 329 14.53 15.40 -15.13
CA ASP A 329 14.99 16.33 -16.18
C ASP A 329 16.44 16.00 -16.61
N ALA A 330 16.67 14.71 -16.90
CA ALA A 330 18.00 14.15 -17.06
C ALA A 330 18.03 13.22 -18.28
N ASP A 331 18.32 13.83 -19.42
CA ASP A 331 18.35 13.15 -20.72
C ASP A 331 19.70 12.55 -21.10
N TYR A 332 19.65 11.59 -22.04
CA TYR A 332 20.82 11.00 -22.71
C TYR A 332 21.86 10.37 -21.78
N CYS A 333 21.46 9.95 -20.57
CA CYS A 333 22.31 9.26 -19.63
C CYS A 333 22.44 7.76 -19.97
N LEU A 334 23.59 7.19 -19.63
CA LEU A 334 23.90 5.78 -19.75
C LEU A 334 24.00 5.14 -18.36
N ILE A 335 23.09 4.22 -18.04
CA ILE A 335 23.06 3.49 -16.76
C ILE A 335 23.30 2.01 -17.05
N VAL A 336 24.49 1.49 -16.71
CA VAL A 336 24.91 0.17 -17.20
C VAL A 336 25.73 -0.62 -16.18
N ASN A 337 25.47 -1.92 -16.09
CA ASN A 337 26.20 -2.86 -15.22
C ASN A 337 26.23 -2.47 -13.73
N ASN A 338 25.26 -1.73 -13.22
CA ASN A 338 25.15 -1.42 -11.79
C ASN A 338 24.44 -2.56 -11.05
N THR A 339 24.76 -2.74 -9.77
CA THR A 339 24.02 -3.60 -8.83
C THR A 339 23.16 -2.70 -7.97
N ILE A 340 21.84 -2.84 -8.03
CA ILE A 340 20.88 -1.95 -7.40
C ILE A 340 19.88 -2.78 -6.61
N ASP A 341 20.01 -2.78 -5.30
CA ASP A 341 19.32 -3.74 -4.44
C ASP A 341 18.74 -3.12 -3.17
N SER A 342 17.58 -3.59 -2.72
CA SER A 342 17.05 -3.30 -1.39
C SER A 342 16.84 -1.80 -1.08
N ASN A 343 16.60 -0.96 -2.09
CA ASN A 343 16.21 0.44 -1.86
C ASN A 343 14.71 0.52 -1.52
N LEU A 344 14.32 1.46 -0.67
CA LEU A 344 12.94 1.53 -0.14
C LEU A 344 11.89 2.03 -1.14
N ARG A 345 12.33 2.56 -2.29
CA ARG A 345 11.42 2.96 -3.38
C ARG A 345 11.74 2.18 -4.65
N TYR A 346 12.17 2.84 -5.73
CA TYR A 346 12.54 2.18 -6.97
C TYR A 346 14.03 1.88 -7.02
N GLY A 347 14.41 0.81 -7.73
CA GLY A 347 15.81 0.59 -8.08
C GLY A 347 16.33 1.73 -8.99
N ILE A 348 15.68 1.89 -10.14
CA ILE A 348 15.92 3.01 -11.06
C ILE A 348 14.61 3.76 -11.32
N ASP A 349 14.54 5.04 -10.97
CA ASP A 349 13.43 5.96 -11.29
C ASP A 349 13.84 6.92 -12.42
N ALA A 350 13.37 6.64 -13.64
CA ALA A 350 13.44 7.57 -14.76
C ALA A 350 12.19 8.46 -14.76
N TYR A 351 12.22 9.51 -13.94
CA TYR A 351 11.06 10.33 -13.66
C TYR A 351 10.74 11.34 -14.78
N VAL A 352 9.92 12.35 -14.48
CA VAL A 352 9.45 13.34 -15.45
C VAL A 352 10.64 14.03 -16.16
N PHE A 353 10.51 14.18 -17.48
CA PHE A 353 11.52 14.78 -18.37
C PHE A 353 12.88 14.08 -18.37
N ALA A 354 12.96 12.81 -17.99
CA ALA A 354 14.15 11.99 -18.20
C ALA A 354 13.99 11.21 -19.50
N ASP A 355 14.42 11.78 -20.64
CA ASP A 355 14.21 11.24 -21.97
C ASP A 355 15.49 10.69 -22.62
N TYR A 356 15.33 9.72 -23.54
CA TYR A 356 16.41 9.15 -24.34
C TYR A 356 17.58 8.56 -23.54
N ASN A 357 17.33 8.09 -22.32
CA ASN A 357 18.32 7.37 -21.52
C ASN A 357 18.48 5.93 -22.01
N THR A 358 19.66 5.36 -21.81
CA THR A 358 19.98 3.96 -22.15
C THR A 358 20.35 3.20 -20.89
N ILE A 359 19.57 2.18 -20.55
CA ILE A 359 19.58 1.50 -19.26
C ILE A 359 19.63 -0.02 -19.50
N TYR A 360 20.79 -0.67 -19.40
CA TYR A 360 20.90 -2.11 -19.66
C TYR A 360 22.01 -2.79 -18.86
N GLY A 361 21.91 -4.11 -18.74
CA GLY A 361 22.92 -4.92 -18.06
C GLY A 361 23.03 -4.67 -16.55
N ASN A 362 22.12 -3.89 -15.96
CA ASN A 362 22.05 -3.69 -14.51
C ASN A 362 21.45 -4.92 -13.83
N ASN A 363 21.84 -5.17 -12.59
CA ASN A 363 21.24 -6.16 -11.70
C ASN A 363 20.35 -5.44 -10.70
N ILE A 364 19.02 -5.54 -10.89
CA ILE A 364 18.03 -4.78 -10.13
C ILE A 364 17.17 -5.74 -9.33
N SER A 365 17.23 -5.65 -8.00
CA SER A 365 16.57 -6.61 -7.12
C SER A 365 16.00 -6.01 -5.85
N SER A 366 14.93 -6.63 -5.33
CA SER A 366 14.45 -6.41 -3.95
C SER A 366 14.12 -4.95 -3.58
N ASN A 367 13.83 -4.08 -4.54
CA ASN A 367 13.45 -2.69 -4.26
C ASN A 367 11.95 -2.63 -3.89
N THR A 368 11.60 -1.86 -2.86
CA THR A 368 10.32 -2.05 -2.15
C THR A 368 9.09 -1.58 -2.91
N GLU A 369 9.14 -0.42 -3.58
CA GLU A 369 8.01 0.04 -4.41
C GLU A 369 8.05 -0.61 -5.81
N GLY A 370 9.24 -0.86 -6.36
CA GLY A 370 9.39 -1.59 -7.62
C GLY A 370 10.85 -1.57 -8.11
N ASN A 371 11.20 -2.42 -9.06
CA ASN A 371 12.59 -2.44 -9.56
C ASN A 371 12.89 -1.29 -10.53
N GLY A 372 11.92 -0.86 -11.34
CA GLY A 372 12.10 0.26 -12.27
C GLY A 372 10.83 1.06 -12.48
N TYR A 373 10.97 2.37 -12.61
CA TYR A 373 9.90 3.30 -12.95
C TYR A 373 10.30 4.18 -14.13
N ALA A 374 9.38 4.44 -15.05
CA ALA A 374 9.62 5.30 -16.21
C ALA A 374 8.40 6.14 -16.57
N TYR A 375 8.57 7.46 -16.48
CA TYR A 375 7.49 8.41 -16.77
C TYR A 375 7.26 8.62 -18.28
N THR A 376 8.31 8.70 -19.08
CA THR A 376 8.23 8.96 -20.53
C THR A 376 8.60 7.71 -21.33
N SER A 377 8.06 7.57 -22.54
CA SER A 377 8.21 6.36 -23.39
C SER A 377 9.51 6.30 -24.23
N THR A 378 10.44 7.24 -24.02
CA THR A 378 11.61 7.42 -24.90
C THR A 378 12.87 6.72 -24.39
N ASN A 379 12.84 6.18 -23.17
CA ASN A 379 13.98 5.51 -22.55
C ASN A 379 14.13 4.08 -23.10
N MET A 380 15.37 3.68 -23.36
CA MET A 380 15.70 2.32 -23.76
C MET A 380 16.16 1.53 -22.53
N TRP A 381 15.37 0.54 -22.11
CA TRP A 381 15.68 -0.35 -20.98
C TRP A 381 16.43 -1.62 -21.41
N ASP A 382 17.11 -1.55 -22.54
CA ASP A 382 17.97 -2.58 -23.10
C ASP A 382 19.00 -1.96 -24.06
N ASP A 383 19.91 -2.77 -24.61
CA ASP A 383 20.94 -2.32 -25.57
C ASP A 383 20.44 -2.20 -27.01
N ASN A 384 19.13 -2.36 -27.24
CA ASN A 384 18.47 -2.41 -28.55
C ASN A 384 18.99 -3.51 -29.50
N VAL A 385 19.72 -4.51 -28.99
CA VAL A 385 20.31 -5.60 -29.78
C VAL A 385 19.95 -6.97 -29.20
N SER A 386 20.32 -7.24 -27.96
CA SER A 386 20.19 -8.59 -27.36
C SER A 386 20.25 -8.63 -25.83
N ARG A 387 20.47 -7.50 -25.15
CA ARG A 387 20.78 -7.48 -23.73
C ARG A 387 19.97 -6.42 -22.98
N GLY A 388 19.17 -6.89 -22.02
CA GLY A 388 18.43 -6.06 -21.07
C GLY A 388 19.05 -6.03 -19.68
N ASN A 389 18.23 -5.72 -18.70
CA ASN A 389 18.55 -5.74 -17.27
C ASN A 389 18.12 -7.07 -16.64
N TYR A 390 18.72 -7.39 -15.49
CA TYR A 390 18.20 -8.43 -14.61
C TYR A 390 17.20 -7.82 -13.63
N TRP A 391 16.06 -8.48 -13.47
CA TRP A 391 14.94 -8.08 -12.63
C TRP A 391 14.57 -9.23 -11.68
N SER A 392 14.63 -9.01 -10.37
CA SER A 392 14.34 -10.08 -9.40
C SER A 392 12.90 -10.59 -9.44
N ASP A 393 11.98 -9.77 -9.94
CA ASP A 393 10.53 -9.98 -10.07
C ASP A 393 10.09 -10.38 -11.48
N TYR A 394 11.03 -10.56 -12.43
CA TYR A 394 10.70 -11.05 -13.75
C TYR A 394 10.57 -12.56 -13.76
N HIS A 395 9.35 -13.02 -14.06
CA HIS A 395 9.00 -14.44 -14.16
C HIS A 395 8.64 -14.87 -15.58
N GLY A 396 8.96 -14.07 -16.61
CA GLY A 396 8.77 -14.35 -18.04
C GLY A 396 7.49 -15.12 -18.48
N PRO A 397 7.49 -15.71 -19.69
CA PRO A 397 8.32 -15.33 -20.84
C PRO A 397 7.98 -13.92 -21.36
N GLY A 398 8.80 -13.37 -22.26
CA GLY A 398 8.51 -12.13 -22.99
C GLY A 398 9.24 -10.90 -22.45
N THR A 399 8.67 -9.72 -22.66
CA THR A 399 9.27 -8.45 -22.23
C THR A 399 8.96 -8.16 -20.77
N TYR A 400 9.82 -7.40 -20.10
CA TYR A 400 9.50 -6.84 -18.77
C TYR A 400 8.93 -5.44 -18.97
N SER A 401 7.71 -5.21 -18.51
CA SER A 401 7.10 -3.88 -18.54
C SER A 401 7.62 -3.07 -17.37
N ILE A 402 8.14 -1.88 -17.64
CA ILE A 402 8.59 -0.95 -16.60
C ILE A 402 7.39 -0.16 -16.11
N GLU A 403 7.25 -0.05 -14.79
CA GLU A 403 6.14 0.67 -14.18
C GLU A 403 6.13 2.15 -14.59
N GLY A 404 4.94 2.74 -14.70
CA GLY A 404 4.75 4.16 -14.96
C GLY A 404 4.04 4.46 -16.28
N PRO A 405 3.69 5.74 -16.51
CA PRO A 405 2.87 6.15 -17.67
C PRO A 405 3.58 6.03 -19.02
N GLY A 406 4.91 5.83 -19.03
CA GLY A 406 5.71 5.78 -20.25
C GLY A 406 5.53 4.50 -21.09
N ASN A 407 4.88 3.45 -20.57
CA ASN A 407 4.75 2.15 -21.25
C ASN A 407 6.10 1.61 -21.78
N ASN A 408 7.18 1.80 -21.00
CA ASN A 408 8.50 1.33 -21.39
C ASN A 408 8.58 -0.19 -21.19
N VAL A 409 9.40 -0.82 -22.02
CA VAL A 409 9.67 -2.26 -21.93
C VAL A 409 11.16 -2.52 -22.03
N ASP A 410 11.63 -3.46 -21.22
CA ASP A 410 12.88 -4.16 -21.47
C ASP A 410 12.55 -5.36 -22.35
N ARG A 411 13.11 -5.39 -23.56
CA ARG A 411 12.83 -6.43 -24.56
C ARG A 411 13.67 -7.69 -24.36
N TYR A 412 14.76 -7.59 -23.59
CA TYR A 412 15.69 -8.68 -23.36
C TYR A 412 15.94 -8.87 -21.85
N PRO A 413 14.88 -8.94 -21.02
CA PRO A 413 15.03 -9.03 -19.57
C PRO A 413 15.64 -10.36 -19.19
N ARG A 414 16.39 -10.35 -18.09
CA ARG A 414 16.81 -11.55 -17.36
C ARG A 414 16.10 -11.56 -16.02
N GLY A 415 15.84 -12.76 -15.50
CA GLY A 415 15.26 -12.95 -14.19
C GLY A 415 15.95 -14.10 -13.46
N PRO A 416 15.44 -14.49 -12.29
CA PRO A 416 15.94 -15.64 -11.57
C PRO A 416 16.01 -16.90 -12.46
N PRO A 417 17.03 -17.76 -12.27
CA PRO A 417 17.18 -19.06 -12.93
C PRO A 417 15.91 -19.89 -13.02
N VAL A 418 15.26 -20.06 -11.87
CA VAL A 418 14.02 -20.80 -11.68
C VAL A 418 13.16 -19.99 -10.73
N ALA A 419 11.91 -19.78 -11.10
CA ALA A 419 10.88 -19.12 -10.30
C ALA A 419 9.66 -20.04 -10.22
N LEU A 420 9.09 -20.12 -9.02
CA LEU A 420 7.84 -20.83 -8.76
C LEU A 420 7.03 -19.97 -7.79
N THR A 421 5.87 -19.49 -8.25
CA THR A 421 4.94 -18.76 -7.39
C THR A 421 4.20 -19.77 -6.53
N SER A 422 4.16 -19.52 -5.22
CA SER A 422 3.39 -20.37 -4.30
C SER A 422 1.91 -20.31 -4.65
N HIS A 423 1.26 -21.47 -4.69
CA HIS A 423 -0.16 -21.60 -5.00
C HIS A 423 -0.94 -21.90 -3.71
N GLY A 424 -2.11 -21.27 -3.55
CA GLY A 424 -2.97 -21.52 -2.39
C GLY A 424 -3.68 -22.88 -2.47
N ASP A 425 -4.22 -23.34 -1.34
CA ASP A 425 -4.98 -24.58 -1.27
C ASP A 425 -6.24 -24.53 -2.16
N VAL A 426 -6.61 -25.68 -2.73
CA VAL A 426 -7.76 -25.80 -3.64
C VAL A 426 -8.69 -26.90 -3.17
N SER A 427 -9.95 -26.81 -3.57
CA SER A 427 -10.94 -27.84 -3.27
C SER A 427 -11.78 -28.18 -4.50
N PHE A 428 -12.12 -29.46 -4.62
CA PHE A 428 -12.95 -29.98 -5.70
C PHE A 428 -14.06 -30.85 -5.11
N GLN A 429 -15.19 -30.89 -5.81
CA GLN A 429 -16.26 -31.82 -5.48
C GLN A 429 -15.86 -33.25 -5.88
N PHE A 430 -16.26 -34.21 -5.06
CA PHE A 430 -16.13 -35.63 -5.35
C PHE A 430 -16.68 -35.98 -6.74
N GLU A 431 -15.95 -36.82 -7.47
CA GLU A 431 -16.28 -37.22 -8.86
C GLU A 431 -16.43 -36.05 -9.87
N SER A 432 -15.87 -34.87 -9.57
CA SER A 432 -15.83 -33.79 -10.56
C SER A 432 -15.10 -34.26 -11.82
N PRO A 433 -15.72 -34.18 -13.02
CA PRO A 433 -15.15 -34.70 -14.27
C PRO A 433 -14.03 -33.81 -14.83
N VAL A 434 -13.84 -32.61 -14.28
CA VAL A 434 -12.76 -31.68 -14.66
C VAL A 434 -12.18 -31.07 -13.39
N ALA A 435 -11.07 -31.64 -12.91
CA ALA A 435 -10.37 -31.15 -11.73
C ALA A 435 -8.88 -31.05 -12.02
N SER A 436 -8.39 -29.82 -12.14
CA SER A 436 -6.98 -29.50 -12.31
C SER A 436 -6.70 -28.10 -11.77
N PHE A 437 -5.45 -27.83 -11.45
CA PHE A 437 -4.96 -26.50 -11.14
C PHE A 437 -3.57 -26.31 -11.76
N SER A 438 -3.10 -25.08 -11.89
CA SER A 438 -1.82 -24.79 -12.54
C SER A 438 -0.88 -24.04 -11.61
N TRP A 439 0.37 -24.50 -11.52
CA TRP A 439 1.45 -23.73 -10.92
C TRP A 439 2.02 -22.73 -11.92
N ASN A 440 2.11 -21.48 -11.49
CA ASN A 440 2.83 -20.46 -12.23
C ASN A 440 4.33 -20.64 -11.97
N SER A 441 4.99 -21.36 -12.87
CA SER A 441 6.43 -21.61 -12.85
C SER A 441 7.09 -20.97 -14.08
N TYR A 442 8.34 -20.53 -13.91
CA TYR A 442 9.14 -20.06 -15.02
C TYR A 442 10.63 -20.33 -14.85
N SER A 443 11.31 -20.61 -15.95
CA SER A 443 12.76 -20.65 -15.99
C SER A 443 13.29 -20.16 -17.33
N THR A 444 14.39 -19.42 -17.29
CA THR A 444 15.17 -19.07 -18.50
C THR A 444 16.11 -20.20 -18.93
N GLU A 445 16.19 -21.27 -18.13
CA GLU A 445 17.07 -22.42 -18.34
C GLU A 445 16.41 -23.74 -17.87
N PRO A 446 15.18 -24.05 -18.32
CA PRO A 446 14.39 -25.15 -17.78
C PRO A 446 15.00 -26.52 -18.09
N ASP A 447 14.83 -27.47 -17.16
CA ASP A 447 15.29 -28.86 -17.31
C ASP A 447 14.13 -29.86 -17.16
N TYR A 448 13.62 -30.06 -15.94
CA TYR A 448 12.53 -31.00 -15.69
C TYR A 448 11.68 -30.58 -14.50
N TYR A 449 10.49 -31.17 -14.40
CA TYR A 449 9.62 -31.08 -13.23
C TYR A 449 9.17 -32.45 -12.71
N ILE A 450 8.79 -32.50 -11.44
CA ILE A 450 8.19 -33.67 -10.78
C ILE A 450 7.05 -33.18 -9.89
N ILE A 451 5.86 -33.75 -10.03
CA ILE A 451 4.72 -33.56 -9.13
C ILE A 451 4.62 -34.80 -8.24
N TYR A 452 4.57 -34.58 -6.92
CA TYR A 452 4.28 -35.61 -5.93
C TYR A 452 2.87 -35.45 -5.40
N VAL A 453 2.18 -36.56 -5.13
CA VAL A 453 0.95 -36.61 -4.34
C VAL A 453 1.23 -37.48 -3.12
N ASP A 454 1.12 -36.88 -1.92
CA ASP A 454 1.46 -37.53 -0.64
C ASP A 454 2.86 -38.19 -0.64
N GLY A 455 3.82 -37.51 -1.27
CA GLY A 455 5.21 -37.95 -1.38
C GLY A 455 5.49 -39.02 -2.44
N VAL A 456 4.49 -39.45 -3.22
CA VAL A 456 4.66 -40.39 -4.34
C VAL A 456 4.62 -39.64 -5.67
N ILE A 457 5.52 -39.97 -6.60
CA ILE A 457 5.54 -39.34 -7.93
C ILE A 457 4.20 -39.60 -8.64
N HIS A 458 3.51 -38.51 -8.94
CA HIS A 458 2.25 -38.49 -9.68
C HIS A 458 2.50 -38.19 -11.16
N ASP A 459 3.33 -37.18 -11.45
CA ASP A 459 3.72 -36.80 -12.82
C ASP A 459 5.17 -36.30 -12.88
N GLN A 460 5.82 -36.43 -14.02
CA GLN A 460 7.16 -35.88 -14.29
C GLN A 460 7.42 -35.76 -15.79
N ALA A 461 8.03 -34.66 -16.21
CA ALA A 461 8.45 -34.48 -17.60
C ALA A 461 9.61 -33.48 -17.75
N ILE A 462 10.13 -33.36 -18.97
CA ILE A 462 10.99 -32.24 -19.37
C ILE A 462 10.15 -30.97 -19.25
N TRP A 463 10.70 -29.97 -18.59
CA TRP A 463 10.03 -28.71 -18.38
C TRP A 463 10.40 -27.73 -19.50
N ASP A 464 9.41 -27.04 -20.05
CA ASP A 464 9.58 -26.03 -21.10
C ASP A 464 9.82 -24.62 -20.53
N GLY A 465 9.85 -24.48 -19.21
CA GLY A 465 10.02 -23.20 -18.52
C GLY A 465 8.74 -22.40 -18.38
N LEU A 466 7.56 -22.99 -18.63
CA LEU A 466 6.25 -22.34 -18.48
C LEU A 466 5.46 -22.91 -17.29
N ALA A 467 4.21 -22.49 -17.13
CA ALA A 467 3.31 -22.99 -16.10
C ALA A 467 3.04 -24.49 -16.26
N ILE A 468 2.94 -25.22 -15.14
CA ILE A 468 2.71 -26.67 -15.10
C ILE A 468 1.30 -26.93 -14.61
N LEU A 469 0.53 -27.72 -15.36
CA LEU A 469 -0.81 -28.17 -14.99
C LEU A 469 -0.71 -29.45 -14.14
N ALA A 470 -1.43 -29.49 -13.02
CA ALA A 470 -1.60 -30.65 -12.19
C ALA A 470 -3.04 -31.16 -12.30
N ASP A 471 -3.21 -32.36 -12.84
CA ASP A 471 -4.48 -33.07 -12.82
C ASP A 471 -4.77 -33.61 -11.42
N VAL A 472 -6.04 -33.56 -11.02
CA VAL A 472 -6.48 -33.98 -9.69
C VAL A 472 -7.42 -35.18 -9.82
N ASP A 473 -7.07 -36.28 -9.17
CA ASP A 473 -7.96 -37.44 -9.02
C ASP A 473 -9.02 -37.16 -7.95
N THR A 474 -10.28 -37.03 -8.38
CA THR A 474 -11.44 -36.74 -7.52
C THR A 474 -12.21 -37.99 -7.09
N SER A 475 -11.67 -39.19 -7.35
CA SER A 475 -12.32 -40.47 -7.04
C SER A 475 -12.22 -40.91 -5.58
N SER A 476 -11.51 -40.14 -4.74
CA SER A 476 -11.37 -40.42 -3.31
C SER A 476 -11.53 -39.15 -2.48
N LEU A 477 -12.36 -39.23 -1.43
CA LEU A 477 -12.54 -38.14 -0.47
C LEU A 477 -11.29 -37.99 0.41
N GLY A 478 -10.98 -36.75 0.78
CA GLY A 478 -9.89 -36.44 1.69
C GLY A 478 -9.09 -35.22 1.29
N THR A 479 -8.00 -34.99 2.01
CA THR A 479 -7.04 -33.92 1.73
C THR A 479 -5.71 -34.54 1.37
N PHE A 480 -5.20 -34.19 0.19
CA PHE A 480 -3.95 -34.69 -0.40
C PHE A 480 -2.96 -33.54 -0.52
N ASN A 481 -1.68 -33.75 -0.24
CA ASN A 481 -0.66 -32.75 -0.56
C ASN A 481 -0.08 -32.98 -1.95
N TYR A 482 -0.19 -31.98 -2.81
CA TYR A 482 0.41 -31.95 -4.14
C TYR A 482 1.68 -31.10 -4.06
N THR A 483 2.86 -31.68 -4.26
CA THR A 483 4.15 -30.97 -4.21
C THR A 483 4.77 -30.90 -5.60
N LEU A 484 4.96 -29.70 -6.14
CA LEU A 484 5.69 -29.49 -7.39
C LEU A 484 7.17 -29.23 -7.08
N PHE A 485 8.05 -29.93 -7.77
CA PHE A 485 9.48 -29.68 -7.86
C PHE A 485 9.82 -29.28 -9.30
N VAL A 486 10.47 -28.14 -9.49
CA VAL A 486 10.99 -27.69 -10.81
C VAL A 486 12.49 -27.47 -10.72
N ASN A 487 13.23 -27.91 -11.74
CA ASN A 487 14.68 -27.75 -11.82
C ASN A 487 15.10 -27.12 -13.15
N GLY A 488 16.14 -26.28 -13.08
CA GLY A 488 16.84 -25.71 -14.22
C GLY A 488 18.15 -26.44 -14.54
N THR A 489 18.66 -26.25 -15.74
CA THR A 489 19.88 -26.91 -16.24
C THR A 489 21.16 -26.50 -15.51
N SER A 490 21.13 -25.36 -14.83
CA SER A 490 22.18 -24.87 -13.91
C SER A 490 22.16 -25.55 -12.54
N GLY A 491 21.12 -26.32 -12.22
CA GLY A 491 20.91 -26.97 -10.92
C GLY A 491 20.18 -26.11 -9.88
N TYR A 492 19.74 -24.89 -10.23
CA TYR A 492 18.77 -24.16 -9.40
C TYR A 492 17.40 -24.83 -9.49
N TYR A 493 16.71 -24.96 -8.35
CA TYR A 493 15.39 -25.59 -8.29
C TYR A 493 14.46 -24.80 -7.37
N SER A 494 13.15 -25.04 -7.49
CA SER A 494 12.12 -24.49 -6.60
C SER A 494 11.06 -25.55 -6.30
N ILE A 495 10.40 -25.42 -5.14
CA ILE A 495 9.40 -26.37 -4.66
C ILE A 495 8.23 -25.60 -4.05
N ASP A 496 7.00 -26.06 -4.34
CA ASP A 496 5.78 -25.56 -3.71
C ASP A 496 4.86 -26.74 -3.36
N THR A 497 3.99 -26.58 -2.36
CA THR A 497 3.03 -27.62 -1.95
C THR A 497 1.65 -27.01 -1.77
N VAL A 498 0.67 -27.62 -2.42
CA VAL A 498 -0.74 -27.25 -2.40
C VAL A 498 -1.53 -28.34 -1.71
N TRP A 499 -2.38 -27.99 -0.74
CA TRP A 499 -3.35 -28.94 -0.21
C TRP A 499 -4.59 -28.97 -1.10
N VAL A 500 -4.92 -30.16 -1.59
CA VAL A 500 -6.08 -30.40 -2.44
C VAL A 500 -7.12 -31.16 -1.63
N THR A 501 -8.26 -30.53 -1.37
CA THR A 501 -9.37 -31.16 -0.62
C THR A 501 -10.47 -31.61 -1.56
N ILE A 502 -10.72 -32.91 -1.60
CA ILE A 502 -11.87 -33.50 -2.27
C ILE A 502 -12.98 -33.68 -1.25
N PHE A 503 -14.06 -32.92 -1.42
CA PHE A 503 -15.16 -32.88 -0.47
C PHE A 503 -16.50 -33.27 -1.11
N ASP A 504 -17.40 -33.70 -0.26
CA ASP A 504 -18.79 -33.99 -0.59
C ASP A 504 -19.69 -32.84 -0.14
N ASN A 505 -20.71 -32.51 -0.92
CA ASN A 505 -21.66 -31.47 -0.53
C ASN A 505 -22.70 -32.04 0.43
N ALA A 506 -23.40 -31.16 1.15
CA ALA A 506 -24.58 -31.58 1.86
C ALA A 506 -25.69 -32.08 0.92
N PRO A 507 -26.48 -33.07 1.35
CA PRO A 507 -27.62 -33.54 0.59
C PRO A 507 -28.62 -32.42 0.37
N THR A 508 -29.30 -32.46 -0.76
CA THR A 508 -30.38 -31.52 -1.08
C THR A 508 -31.74 -32.18 -0.80
N ILE A 509 -32.63 -31.41 -0.20
CA ILE A 509 -34.02 -31.77 0.08
C ILE A 509 -34.91 -30.62 -0.40
N ASN A 510 -35.95 -30.92 -1.16
CA ASN A 510 -36.95 -29.91 -1.53
C ASN A 510 -37.80 -29.51 -0.32
N SER A 511 -38.54 -28.41 -0.44
CA SER A 511 -39.53 -27.97 0.56
C SER A 511 -40.94 -28.06 0.01
N PRO A 512 -41.63 -29.21 0.16
CA PRO A 512 -43.04 -29.35 -0.21
C PRO A 512 -43.90 -28.34 0.55
N SER A 513 -44.98 -27.87 -0.07
CA SER A 513 -45.91 -26.96 0.60
C SER A 513 -46.65 -27.64 1.75
N ASP A 514 -46.96 -26.88 2.79
CA ASP A 514 -47.89 -27.27 3.86
C ASP A 514 -49.20 -27.85 3.32
N ARG A 515 -49.77 -28.79 4.06
CA ARG A 515 -50.96 -29.55 3.66
C ARG A 515 -52.06 -29.41 4.68
N GLY A 516 -53.29 -29.63 4.24
CA GLY A 516 -54.39 -29.87 5.15
C GLY A 516 -55.60 -30.49 4.49
N TYR A 517 -56.37 -31.22 5.28
CA TYR A 517 -57.48 -32.05 4.82
C TYR A 517 -58.48 -32.32 5.94
N ASN A 518 -59.67 -32.79 5.56
CA ASN A 518 -60.73 -33.12 6.50
C ASN A 518 -60.42 -34.40 7.27
N PHE A 519 -60.74 -34.41 8.56
CA PHE A 519 -60.58 -35.57 9.43
C PHE A 519 -61.22 -36.83 8.82
N ASP A 520 -60.54 -37.97 8.96
CA ASP A 520 -60.91 -39.30 8.46
C ASP A 520 -61.00 -39.47 6.93
N THR A 521 -60.47 -38.52 6.15
CA THR A 521 -60.27 -38.70 4.70
C THR A 521 -58.93 -39.38 4.39
N ILE A 522 -58.87 -40.17 3.30
CA ILE A 522 -57.71 -40.98 2.91
C ILE A 522 -57.09 -40.51 1.57
N GLY A 523 -55.84 -40.86 1.31
CA GLY A 523 -55.11 -40.55 0.08
C GLY A 523 -54.13 -39.38 0.19
N HIS A 524 -53.82 -38.93 1.40
CA HIS A 524 -52.94 -37.79 1.65
C HIS A 524 -51.50 -38.25 1.84
N SER A 525 -50.56 -37.59 1.18
CA SER A 525 -49.12 -37.87 1.31
C SER A 525 -48.26 -36.62 1.17
N ILE A 526 -47.05 -36.70 1.72
CA ILE A 526 -45.96 -35.75 1.48
C ILE A 526 -44.92 -36.46 0.61
N GLU A 527 -44.35 -35.76 -0.35
CA GLU A 527 -43.28 -36.27 -1.21
C GLU A 527 -42.08 -35.31 -1.13
N TRP A 528 -40.96 -35.81 -0.59
CA TRP A 528 -39.69 -35.12 -0.61
C TRP A 528 -38.82 -35.61 -1.77
N GLU A 529 -38.36 -34.68 -2.59
CA GLU A 529 -37.33 -34.91 -3.60
C GLU A 529 -35.96 -34.69 -2.94
N LEU A 530 -35.15 -35.73 -2.95
CA LEU A 530 -33.85 -35.78 -2.33
C LEU A 530 -32.78 -35.99 -3.40
N TYR A 531 -31.65 -35.30 -3.31
CA TYR A 531 -30.51 -35.57 -4.19
C TYR A 531 -29.17 -35.42 -3.46
N ASP A 532 -28.33 -36.43 -3.58
CA ASP A 532 -26.93 -36.47 -3.14
C ASP A 532 -26.19 -37.54 -3.97
N VAL A 533 -24.89 -37.36 -4.16
CA VAL A 533 -24.04 -38.30 -4.92
C VAL A 533 -23.57 -39.49 -4.08
N ASN A 534 -23.52 -39.34 -2.74
CA ASN A 534 -23.17 -40.38 -1.77
C ASN A 534 -24.22 -40.49 -0.64
N PRO A 535 -25.48 -40.84 -0.95
CA PRO A 535 -26.57 -40.86 0.02
C PRO A 535 -26.37 -41.94 1.10
N PHE A 536 -26.82 -41.67 2.33
CA PHE A 536 -26.75 -42.62 3.45
C PHE A 536 -28.14 -43.02 3.95
N GLY A 537 -28.89 -42.08 4.52
CA GLY A 537 -30.17 -42.39 5.17
C GLY A 537 -30.93 -41.16 5.61
N TYR A 538 -32.18 -41.36 6.00
CA TYR A 538 -33.05 -40.29 6.50
C TYR A 538 -33.71 -40.66 7.82
N TYR A 539 -34.06 -39.63 8.59
CA TYR A 539 -34.83 -39.69 9.82
C TYR A 539 -36.11 -38.90 9.63
N LEU A 540 -37.23 -39.48 10.02
CA LEU A 540 -38.53 -38.83 10.01
C LEU A 540 -38.97 -38.54 11.44
N TYR A 541 -39.32 -37.28 11.69
CA TYR A 541 -39.87 -36.81 12.96
C TYR A 541 -41.31 -36.37 12.76
N ILE A 542 -42.19 -36.79 13.67
CA ILE A 542 -43.59 -36.35 13.75
C ILE A 542 -43.78 -35.68 15.10
N ASP A 543 -44.23 -34.43 15.11
CA ASP A 543 -44.42 -33.62 16.33
C ASP A 543 -43.15 -33.59 17.20
N GLU A 544 -42.00 -33.30 16.56
CA GLU A 544 -40.64 -33.27 17.14
C GLU A 544 -40.13 -34.61 17.70
N LYS A 545 -40.91 -35.69 17.59
CA LYS A 545 -40.53 -37.01 18.06
C LYS A 545 -40.08 -37.88 16.89
N LEU A 546 -38.95 -38.55 17.05
CA LEU A 546 -38.47 -39.52 16.07
C LEU A 546 -39.52 -40.62 15.87
N ASP A 547 -40.02 -40.73 14.65
CA ASP A 547 -40.97 -41.74 14.24
C ASP A 547 -40.21 -42.94 13.64
N SER A 548 -39.39 -42.70 12.62
CA SER A 548 -38.74 -43.76 11.85
C SER A 548 -37.42 -43.31 11.23
N TRP A 549 -36.62 -44.28 10.77
CA TRP A 549 -35.42 -44.06 9.96
C TRP A 549 -35.45 -45.00 8.75
N GLY A 550 -34.86 -44.59 7.63
CA GLY A 550 -34.77 -45.39 6.41
C GLY A 550 -33.46 -45.22 5.66
N ASP A 551 -33.07 -46.25 4.92
CA ASP A 551 -31.94 -46.18 3.98
C ASP A 551 -32.32 -45.29 2.79
N TRP A 552 -31.44 -44.37 2.43
CA TRP A 552 -31.63 -43.51 1.27
C TRP A 552 -30.59 -43.86 0.21
N THR A 553 -31.07 -44.23 -0.98
CA THR A 553 -30.23 -44.64 -2.11
C THR A 553 -30.31 -43.66 -3.28
N GLY A 554 -30.79 -42.43 -3.03
CA GLY A 554 -30.92 -41.38 -4.05
C GLY A 554 -32.30 -41.25 -4.71
N ALA A 555 -33.33 -41.95 -4.22
CA ALA A 555 -34.72 -41.82 -4.68
C ALA A 555 -35.53 -40.81 -3.82
N SER A 556 -36.64 -40.30 -4.36
CA SER A 556 -37.61 -39.49 -3.60
C SER A 556 -38.28 -40.31 -2.49
N ALA A 557 -38.59 -39.64 -1.38
CA ALA A 557 -39.24 -40.25 -0.22
C ALA A 557 -40.71 -39.81 -0.15
N GLN A 558 -41.63 -40.77 -0.23
CA GLN A 558 -43.07 -40.51 -0.10
C GLN A 558 -43.59 -41.06 1.24
N LEU A 559 -44.33 -40.23 1.97
CA LEU A 559 -44.90 -40.55 3.28
C LEU A 559 -46.43 -40.36 3.26
N SER A 560 -47.19 -41.40 3.63
CA SER A 560 -48.63 -41.23 3.87
C SER A 560 -48.86 -40.46 5.17
N ILE A 561 -49.78 -39.50 5.13
CA ILE A 561 -50.22 -38.70 6.28
C ILE A 561 -51.67 -39.01 6.67
N ASP A 562 -52.27 -40.10 6.18
CA ASP A 562 -53.63 -40.48 6.55
C ASP A 562 -53.74 -40.89 8.04
N GLY A 563 -54.93 -40.74 8.63
CA GLY A 563 -55.23 -41.22 9.99
C GLY A 563 -54.74 -40.32 11.14
N LEU A 564 -54.31 -39.09 10.85
CA LEU A 564 -53.95 -38.10 11.87
C LEU A 564 -55.18 -37.57 12.64
N SER A 565 -54.96 -37.19 13.91
CA SER A 565 -55.98 -36.54 14.75
C SER A 565 -56.25 -35.10 14.31
N ILE A 566 -57.41 -34.54 14.68
CA ILE A 566 -57.69 -33.10 14.48
C ILE A 566 -56.63 -32.26 15.21
N GLY A 567 -56.00 -31.34 14.49
CA GLY A 567 -54.91 -30.52 15.02
C GLY A 567 -53.87 -30.14 13.97
N ILE A 568 -52.78 -29.55 14.46
CA ILE A 568 -51.60 -29.22 13.67
C ILE A 568 -50.53 -30.25 13.99
N HIS A 569 -50.04 -30.92 12.96
CA HIS A 569 -48.96 -31.90 13.03
C HIS A 569 -47.74 -31.38 12.27
N ASN A 570 -46.54 -31.50 12.84
CA ASN A 570 -45.30 -31.18 12.16
C ASN A 570 -44.59 -32.45 11.66
N PHE A 571 -44.14 -32.44 10.41
CA PHE A 571 -43.38 -33.54 9.83
C PHE A 571 -42.02 -33.02 9.40
N THR A 572 -40.95 -33.47 10.05
CA THR A 572 -39.58 -33.06 9.70
C THR A 572 -38.80 -34.24 9.16
N MET A 573 -38.28 -34.09 7.94
CA MET A 573 -37.36 -35.04 7.32
C MET A 573 -35.93 -34.52 7.48
N LEU A 574 -35.05 -35.32 8.09
CA LEU A 574 -33.61 -35.06 8.17
C LEU A 574 -32.88 -36.10 7.33
N VAL A 575 -32.19 -35.67 6.28
CA VAL A 575 -31.40 -36.53 5.39
C VAL A 575 -29.92 -36.36 5.68
N ASN A 576 -29.20 -37.48 5.66
CA ASN A 576 -27.76 -37.54 5.85
C ASN A 576 -27.09 -38.25 4.66
N ASP A 577 -25.87 -37.84 4.35
CA ASP A 577 -24.99 -38.52 3.40
C ASP A 577 -23.95 -39.41 4.14
N THR A 578 -23.13 -40.13 3.38
CA THR A 578 -22.07 -41.00 3.95
C THR A 578 -20.84 -40.22 4.44
N SER A 579 -20.72 -38.96 4.02
CA SER A 579 -19.65 -38.02 4.39
C SER A 579 -19.93 -37.29 5.71
N GLY A 580 -21.12 -37.44 6.26
CA GLY A 580 -21.57 -36.85 7.52
C GLY A 580 -22.25 -35.49 7.38
N ASN A 581 -22.53 -35.02 6.16
CA ASN A 581 -23.34 -33.84 5.94
C ASN A 581 -24.84 -34.17 6.10
N SER A 582 -25.63 -33.15 6.40
CA SER A 582 -27.07 -33.30 6.57
C SER A 582 -27.87 -32.09 6.11
N ALA A 583 -29.13 -32.34 5.76
CA ALA A 583 -30.12 -31.31 5.45
C ALA A 583 -31.50 -31.72 5.96
N SER A 584 -32.38 -30.76 6.21
CA SER A 584 -33.71 -31.06 6.72
C SER A 584 -34.77 -30.12 6.18
N ASP A 585 -36.00 -30.64 6.09
CA ASP A 585 -37.19 -29.87 5.72
C ASP A 585 -38.35 -30.23 6.66
N THR A 586 -39.24 -29.26 6.91
CA THR A 586 -40.44 -29.44 7.76
C THR A 586 -41.69 -29.03 6.99
N VAL A 587 -42.67 -29.94 6.95
CA VAL A 587 -44.00 -29.70 6.38
C VAL A 587 -45.03 -29.68 7.50
N ILE A 588 -45.89 -28.66 7.51
CA ILE A 588 -47.00 -28.55 8.45
C ILE A 588 -48.24 -29.20 7.85
N VAL A 589 -48.87 -30.09 8.61
CA VAL A 589 -50.12 -30.76 8.24
C VAL A 589 -51.23 -30.33 9.20
N THR A 590 -52.26 -29.67 8.69
CA THR A 590 -53.42 -29.29 9.49
C THR A 590 -54.61 -30.18 9.16
N VAL A 591 -55.15 -30.86 10.18
CA VAL A 591 -56.36 -31.68 10.06
C VAL A 591 -57.49 -30.98 10.79
N TRP A 592 -58.59 -30.72 10.08
CA TRP A 592 -59.78 -30.05 10.61
C TRP A 592 -61.05 -30.83 10.31
N ASP A 593 -62.15 -30.43 10.92
CA ASP A 593 -63.48 -30.91 10.58
C ASP A 593 -64.33 -29.74 10.07
N THR A 594 -65.10 -29.97 9.02
CA THR A 594 -65.98 -28.96 8.41
C THR A 594 -67.39 -29.11 8.94
N GLU A 595 -68.11 -27.99 9.14
CA GLU A 595 -69.51 -28.02 9.58
C GLU A 595 -70.41 -28.78 8.58
N PRO A 596 -71.39 -29.57 9.06
CA PRO A 596 -72.26 -30.35 8.19
C PRO A 596 -73.16 -29.47 7.32
N PHE A 597 -73.20 -29.78 6.03
CA PHE A 597 -74.03 -29.05 5.07
C PHE A 597 -75.48 -29.55 5.08
N LEU A 598 -76.44 -28.64 5.07
CA LEU A 598 -77.86 -28.96 5.06
C LEU A 598 -78.71 -27.95 4.28
N GLU A 599 -79.50 -28.45 3.33
CA GLU A 599 -80.53 -27.67 2.64
C GLU A 599 -81.79 -28.51 2.34
N SER A 600 -82.92 -27.84 2.06
CA SER A 600 -84.13 -28.48 1.54
C SER A 600 -84.40 -27.96 0.13
N PRO A 601 -83.90 -28.65 -0.91
CA PRO A 601 -83.95 -28.14 -2.27
C PRO A 601 -85.36 -28.10 -2.86
N TYR A 602 -86.28 -28.92 -2.33
CA TYR A 602 -87.66 -29.00 -2.83
C TYR A 602 -88.67 -28.16 -2.04
N GLY A 603 -88.27 -27.60 -0.88
CA GLY A 603 -89.11 -26.72 -0.07
C GLY A 603 -90.33 -27.40 0.54
N ASN A 604 -91.42 -26.65 0.73
CA ASN A 604 -92.66 -27.08 1.40
C ASN A 604 -93.44 -28.12 0.59
N VAL A 605 -93.99 -29.13 1.27
CA VAL A 605 -94.72 -30.26 0.65
C VAL A 605 -96.23 -30.08 0.84
N VAL A 606 -97.03 -30.37 -0.19
CA VAL A 606 -98.51 -30.33 -0.11
C VAL A 606 -99.08 -31.62 -0.68
N TYR A 607 -99.96 -32.31 0.05
CA TYR A 607 -100.56 -33.55 -0.42
C TYR A 607 -101.97 -33.79 0.13
N GLU A 608 -102.69 -34.77 -0.43
CA GLU A 608 -104.08 -35.05 -0.08
C GLU A 608 -104.21 -36.09 1.06
N GLU A 609 -105.14 -35.85 2.00
CA GLU A 609 -105.33 -36.72 3.17
C GLU A 609 -105.61 -38.17 2.77
N GLY A 610 -104.91 -39.12 3.40
CA GLY A 610 -105.05 -40.56 3.13
C GLY A 610 -104.22 -41.09 1.97
N THR A 611 -103.46 -40.24 1.26
CA THR A 611 -102.45 -40.70 0.30
C THR A 611 -101.17 -41.17 1.02
N THR A 612 -100.49 -42.14 0.43
CA THR A 612 -99.24 -42.71 0.94
C THR A 612 -98.10 -42.50 -0.06
N GLY A 613 -96.87 -42.31 0.42
CA GLY A 613 -95.67 -42.02 -0.37
C GLY A 613 -95.15 -40.58 -0.22
N ASN A 614 -95.76 -39.76 0.64
CA ASN A 614 -95.37 -38.37 0.83
C ASN A 614 -94.20 -38.28 1.82
N SER A 615 -93.16 -37.57 1.42
CA SER A 615 -91.94 -37.40 2.22
C SER A 615 -91.34 -36.01 2.02
N ILE A 616 -90.58 -35.57 3.03
CA ILE A 616 -89.67 -34.43 2.95
C ILE A 616 -88.29 -34.96 2.59
N TYR A 617 -87.55 -34.22 1.78
CA TYR A 617 -86.17 -34.53 1.43
C TYR A 617 -85.27 -33.37 1.84
N TRP A 618 -84.22 -33.70 2.60
CA TRP A 618 -83.15 -32.81 2.97
C TRP A 618 -81.85 -33.29 2.30
N ASN A 619 -81.23 -32.41 1.53
CA ASN A 619 -79.88 -32.64 1.03
C ASN A 619 -78.92 -32.32 2.16
N ALA A 620 -78.41 -33.36 2.80
CA ALA A 620 -77.49 -33.27 3.91
C ALA A 620 -76.20 -33.99 3.51
N THR A 621 -75.05 -33.34 3.68
CA THR A 621 -73.74 -33.97 3.45
C THR A 621 -72.72 -33.51 4.48
N ASP A 622 -71.91 -34.45 4.96
CA ASP A 622 -70.76 -34.17 5.81
C ASP A 622 -69.73 -35.29 5.68
N PHE A 623 -68.45 -34.98 5.91
CA PHE A 623 -67.37 -35.99 5.87
C PHE A 623 -67.37 -36.89 7.11
N ASN A 624 -67.86 -36.39 8.25
CA ASN A 624 -67.86 -37.04 9.56
C ASN A 624 -69.26 -37.02 10.24
N PRO A 625 -70.31 -37.55 9.58
CA PRO A 625 -71.70 -37.45 10.02
C PRO A 625 -71.96 -38.27 11.30
N ALA A 626 -72.80 -37.77 12.22
CA ALA A 626 -73.19 -38.53 13.41
C ALA A 626 -74.68 -38.90 13.42
N ASN A 627 -75.57 -37.91 13.57
CA ASN A 627 -77.00 -38.16 13.73
C ASN A 627 -77.84 -36.96 13.31
N TYR A 628 -79.14 -37.18 13.15
CA TYR A 628 -80.10 -36.11 12.94
C TYR A 628 -81.32 -36.27 13.83
N THR A 629 -81.91 -35.14 14.19
CA THR A 629 -83.14 -35.03 14.97
C THR A 629 -84.20 -34.29 14.17
N VAL A 630 -85.41 -34.83 14.09
CA VAL A 630 -86.56 -34.17 13.46
C VAL A 630 -87.55 -33.74 14.54
N PHE A 631 -88.04 -32.51 14.41
CA PHE A 631 -89.07 -31.91 15.25
C PHE A 631 -90.29 -31.59 14.40
N LYS A 632 -91.48 -31.90 14.90
CA LYS A 632 -92.76 -31.57 14.27
C LYS A 632 -93.51 -30.56 15.13
N ASN A 633 -93.85 -29.38 14.59
CA ASN A 633 -94.49 -28.29 15.34
C ASN A 633 -93.75 -27.96 16.64
N SER A 634 -92.42 -27.91 16.57
CA SER A 634 -91.50 -27.68 17.70
C SER A 634 -91.49 -28.76 18.79
N SER A 635 -92.20 -29.88 18.61
CA SER A 635 -92.08 -31.06 19.48
C SER A 635 -91.13 -32.08 18.85
N PHE A 636 -90.40 -32.82 19.68
CA PHE A 636 -89.56 -33.94 19.22
C PHE A 636 -90.40 -34.96 18.46
N ASP A 637 -89.91 -35.41 17.30
CA ASP A 637 -90.56 -36.40 16.45
C ASP A 637 -89.67 -37.65 16.30
N ALA A 638 -88.40 -37.48 15.88
CA ALA A 638 -87.48 -38.60 15.69
C ALA A 638 -86.00 -38.24 15.94
N PHE A 639 -85.20 -39.24 16.27
CA PHE A 639 -83.73 -39.18 16.37
C PHE A 639 -83.15 -40.41 15.69
N ASN A 640 -82.30 -40.22 14.67
CA ASN A 640 -81.73 -41.31 13.89
C ASN A 640 -80.24 -41.07 13.62
N PRO A 641 -79.44 -42.14 13.46
CA PRO A 641 -78.08 -42.01 12.96
C PRO A 641 -78.09 -41.42 11.55
N TRP A 642 -77.08 -40.61 11.26
CA TRP A 642 -76.88 -39.99 9.96
C TRP A 642 -75.58 -40.51 9.37
N ASN A 643 -75.63 -40.96 8.13
CA ASN A 643 -74.49 -41.55 7.43
C ASN A 643 -73.88 -40.59 6.40
N GLY A 644 -74.20 -39.30 6.44
CA GLY A 644 -73.63 -38.29 5.54
C GLY A 644 -74.33 -38.20 4.20
N GLU A 645 -75.34 -39.02 3.97
CA GLU A 645 -76.15 -39.02 2.75
C GLU A 645 -77.44 -38.21 2.94
N PRO A 646 -78.08 -37.76 1.84
CA PRO A 646 -79.34 -37.05 1.89
C PRO A 646 -80.44 -37.83 2.63
N ILE A 647 -81.23 -37.11 3.42
CA ILE A 647 -82.23 -37.68 4.34
C ILE A 647 -83.62 -37.53 3.73
N THR A 648 -84.36 -38.64 3.63
CA THR A 648 -85.78 -38.64 3.25
C THR A 648 -86.63 -39.05 4.45
N TYR A 649 -87.64 -38.26 4.79
CA TYR A 649 -88.49 -38.46 5.97
C TYR A 649 -89.96 -38.52 5.58
N SER A 650 -90.63 -39.65 5.87
CA SER A 650 -92.05 -39.82 5.52
C SER A 650 -92.93 -38.93 6.39
N VAL A 651 -93.91 -38.29 5.75
CA VAL A 651 -94.89 -37.43 6.42
C VAL A 651 -96.32 -37.90 6.15
N ASP A 652 -96.50 -39.18 5.80
CA ASP A 652 -97.81 -39.79 5.55
C ASP A 652 -98.66 -39.95 6.84
N GLY A 653 -99.97 -40.11 6.67
CA GLY A 653 -100.89 -40.41 7.78
C GLY A 653 -101.23 -39.21 8.68
N LEU A 654 -100.92 -37.99 8.22
CA LEU A 654 -101.29 -36.76 8.91
C LEU A 654 -102.74 -36.36 8.59
N PRO A 655 -103.51 -35.89 9.59
CA PRO A 655 -104.80 -35.24 9.34
C PRO A 655 -104.66 -33.94 8.54
N ILE A 656 -105.76 -33.45 7.99
CA ILE A 656 -105.81 -32.11 7.34
C ILE A 656 -105.26 -31.02 8.28
N GLY A 657 -104.29 -30.26 7.79
CA GLY A 657 -103.60 -29.22 8.56
C GLY A 657 -102.27 -28.78 7.96
N VAL A 658 -101.65 -27.78 8.59
CA VAL A 658 -100.28 -27.34 8.27
C VAL A 658 -99.37 -27.73 9.42
N TYR A 659 -98.30 -28.46 9.11
CA TYR A 659 -97.29 -28.94 10.04
C TYR A 659 -95.94 -28.37 9.64
N ASN A 660 -95.13 -27.87 10.57
CA ASN A 660 -93.73 -27.58 10.31
C ASN A 660 -92.85 -28.73 10.80
N TYR A 661 -91.83 -29.06 10.02
CA TYR A 661 -90.85 -30.09 10.32
C TYR A 661 -89.47 -29.46 10.28
N THR A 662 -88.78 -29.42 11.42
CA THR A 662 -87.40 -28.93 11.53
C THR A 662 -86.48 -30.11 11.73
N ILE A 663 -85.50 -30.28 10.84
CA ILE A 663 -84.39 -31.21 11.05
C ILE A 663 -83.19 -30.46 11.60
N VAL A 664 -82.48 -31.08 12.54
CA VAL A 664 -81.16 -30.66 13.02
C VAL A 664 -80.22 -31.84 12.79
N ILE A 665 -79.20 -31.65 11.97
CA ILE A 665 -78.13 -32.63 11.76
C ILE A 665 -76.93 -32.25 12.63
N VAL A 666 -76.22 -33.26 13.11
CA VAL A 666 -75.04 -33.16 13.97
C VAL A 666 -73.95 -34.06 13.36
N ASP A 667 -72.75 -33.52 13.22
CA ASP A 667 -71.55 -34.30 12.88
C ASP A 667 -70.92 -34.93 14.15
N THR A 668 -69.87 -35.73 13.98
CA THR A 668 -69.19 -36.41 15.11
C THR A 668 -68.33 -35.47 15.96
N SER A 669 -67.94 -34.30 15.44
CA SER A 669 -67.25 -33.27 16.21
C SER A 669 -68.21 -32.35 16.99
N GLY A 670 -69.52 -32.48 16.77
CA GLY A 670 -70.59 -31.79 17.48
C GLY A 670 -71.06 -30.50 16.82
N GLN A 671 -70.63 -30.19 15.59
CA GLN A 671 -71.15 -29.09 14.79
C GLN A 671 -72.52 -29.45 14.22
N THR A 672 -73.39 -28.45 14.02
CA THR A 672 -74.81 -28.69 13.73
C THR A 672 -75.37 -27.76 12.67
N ALA A 673 -76.18 -28.30 11.76
CA ALA A 673 -76.99 -27.50 10.84
C ALA A 673 -78.48 -27.82 11.00
N ALA A 674 -79.36 -26.84 10.76
CA ALA A 674 -80.80 -27.01 10.90
C ALA A 674 -81.60 -26.42 9.74
N ASN A 675 -82.69 -27.09 9.35
CA ASN A 675 -83.58 -26.65 8.27
C ASN A 675 -85.05 -26.96 8.58
N THR A 676 -85.97 -26.07 8.23
CA THR A 676 -87.42 -26.24 8.45
C THR A 676 -88.19 -26.28 7.14
N VAL A 677 -89.09 -27.26 7.01
CA VAL A 677 -90.01 -27.46 5.89
C VAL A 677 -91.44 -27.52 6.38
N PHE A 678 -92.39 -26.86 5.70
CA PHE A 678 -93.81 -26.95 6.01
C PHE A 678 -94.51 -28.01 5.14
N VAL A 679 -95.41 -28.77 5.75
CA VAL A 679 -96.24 -29.81 5.12
C VAL A 679 -97.70 -29.45 5.28
N THR A 680 -98.43 -29.30 4.17
CA THR A 680 -99.87 -29.00 4.17
C THR A 680 -100.66 -30.20 3.65
N VAL A 681 -101.60 -30.70 4.44
CA VAL A 681 -102.51 -31.79 4.05
C VAL A 681 -103.91 -31.25 3.77
N GLN A 682 -104.47 -31.55 2.60
CA GLN A 682 -105.73 -30.98 2.09
C GLN A 682 -106.71 -32.06 1.55
N GLU A 683 -107.98 -31.74 1.34
CA GLU A 683 -108.98 -32.69 0.78
C GLU A 683 -108.78 -32.94 -0.73
N GLY A 684 -108.89 -34.21 -1.14
CA GLY A 684 -108.64 -34.60 -2.53
C GLY A 684 -109.79 -34.44 -3.50
N SER A 685 -109.52 -33.87 -4.69
CA SER A 685 -110.53 -33.55 -5.72
C SER A 685 -110.34 -34.35 -7.02
N THR A 686 -111.41 -35.02 -7.48
CA THR A 686 -111.41 -36.02 -8.57
C THR A 686 -111.41 -35.45 -10.01
N ILE A 687 -110.35 -35.84 -10.76
CA ILE A 687 -110.26 -36.28 -12.18
C ILE A 687 -110.62 -35.28 -13.32
N THR A 688 -109.71 -35.07 -14.29
CA THR A 688 -109.77 -35.52 -15.71
C THR A 688 -108.78 -34.79 -16.65
N ASN A 689 -107.81 -35.56 -17.19
CA ASN A 689 -107.18 -35.56 -18.53
C ASN A 689 -106.85 -34.30 -19.37
N VAL A 690 -105.60 -34.33 -19.91
CA VAL A 690 -105.15 -34.00 -21.29
C VAL A 690 -105.02 -32.48 -21.59
N THR A 691 -103.93 -31.87 -22.11
CA THR A 691 -102.94 -32.23 -23.16
C THR A 691 -101.70 -31.30 -23.07
N THR A 692 -100.56 -31.77 -23.57
CA THR A 692 -99.36 -31.07 -24.15
C THR A 692 -99.33 -29.53 -24.30
N THR A 693 -98.18 -28.89 -24.02
CA THR A 693 -97.18 -28.41 -25.02
C THR A 693 -96.02 -27.61 -24.38
N THR A 694 -94.90 -27.64 -25.12
CA THR A 694 -93.55 -27.03 -24.98
C THR A 694 -93.47 -25.51 -24.77
N SER A 695 -92.41 -25.01 -24.09
CA SER A 695 -91.40 -24.06 -24.64
C SER A 695 -90.47 -23.40 -23.58
N THR A 696 -89.16 -23.49 -23.83
CA THR A 696 -88.05 -22.48 -23.69
C THR A 696 -88.10 -21.35 -22.64
N THR A 697 -86.99 -21.11 -21.90
CA THR A 697 -85.92 -20.08 -22.14
C THR A 697 -85.03 -19.83 -20.90
N SER A 698 -83.73 -19.55 -21.15
CA SER A 698 -82.71 -18.81 -20.34
C SER A 698 -83.25 -17.50 -19.71
N PRO A 699 -82.59 -16.73 -18.78
CA PRO A 699 -81.17 -16.27 -18.79
C PRO A 699 -80.48 -16.14 -17.38
N ASN A 700 -79.15 -16.18 -17.23
CA ASN A 700 -78.10 -15.13 -17.34
C ASN A 700 -77.93 -14.18 -16.12
N GLN A 701 -76.64 -13.88 -15.81
CA GLN A 701 -76.08 -12.67 -15.18
C GLN A 701 -76.33 -12.44 -13.65
N THR A 702 -75.46 -11.85 -12.82
CA THR A 702 -74.40 -10.83 -13.00
C THR A 702 -73.61 -10.58 -11.68
N THR A 703 -72.33 -10.15 -11.78
CA THR A 703 -71.57 -9.12 -10.98
C THR A 703 -71.45 -9.22 -9.43
N THR A 704 -70.43 -8.73 -8.71
CA THR A 704 -69.62 -7.48 -8.81
C THR A 704 -68.49 -7.48 -7.73
N THR A 705 -67.28 -6.96 -8.07
CA THR A 705 -66.35 -6.03 -7.32
C THR A 705 -66.01 -6.21 -5.81
N THR A 706 -64.83 -5.88 -5.23
CA THR A 706 -63.86 -4.77 -5.44
C THR A 706 -62.58 -4.91 -4.55
N SER A 707 -61.45 -4.37 -5.05
CA SER A 707 -60.34 -3.55 -4.44
C SER A 707 -59.47 -4.04 -3.25
N ASN A 708 -58.14 -4.17 -3.44
CA ASN A 708 -57.00 -3.24 -3.13
C ASN A 708 -56.33 -3.55 -1.77
N GLY A 709 -55.00 -3.47 -1.56
CA GLY A 709 -53.89 -2.92 -2.33
C GLY A 709 -52.51 -3.26 -1.72
N THR A 710 -51.46 -2.77 -2.37
CA THR A 710 -50.02 -3.10 -2.27
C THR A 710 -49.18 -1.96 -1.68
N GLU A 711 -48.03 -2.25 -1.04
CA GLU A 711 -46.90 -1.29 -0.85
C GLU A 711 -45.51 -1.98 -0.89
N THR A 712 -44.49 -1.22 -1.32
CA THR A 712 -43.04 -1.52 -1.39
C THR A 712 -42.22 -0.30 -0.85
N PRO A 713 -40.86 -0.25 -0.84
CA PRO A 713 -40.03 -0.08 0.36
C PRO A 713 -39.30 1.29 0.44
N LEU A 714 -38.49 1.52 1.49
CA LEU A 714 -37.69 2.75 1.68
C LEU A 714 -36.26 2.47 2.16
N ASP A 715 -35.32 3.33 1.75
CA ASP A 715 -33.89 3.26 2.01
C ASP A 715 -33.34 4.58 2.63
N ALA A 716 -32.22 4.45 3.36
CA ALA A 716 -31.12 5.41 3.58
C ALA A 716 -31.11 6.54 4.68
N VAL A 717 -30.08 6.45 5.56
CA VAL A 717 -29.05 7.49 5.95
C VAL A 717 -29.07 8.22 7.34
N LEU A 718 -28.04 7.93 8.19
CA LEU A 718 -26.96 8.83 8.74
C LEU A 718 -26.59 8.76 10.27
N VAL A 719 -25.26 8.80 10.53
CA VAL A 719 -24.40 9.18 11.71
C VAL A 719 -24.52 8.48 13.09
N LEU A 720 -23.41 7.89 13.59
CA LEU A 720 -22.60 8.44 14.70
C LEU A 720 -21.26 7.69 14.89
N THR A 721 -20.18 8.47 14.95
CA THR A 721 -18.78 8.13 15.23
C THR A 721 -18.48 8.01 16.73
N ILE A 722 -17.64 7.04 17.17
CA ILE A 722 -16.68 7.21 18.29
C ILE A 722 -15.38 6.45 18.00
N SER A 723 -14.29 7.22 17.90
CA SER A 723 -12.90 6.80 17.76
C SER A 723 -12.18 6.92 19.12
N ILE A 724 -11.33 5.95 19.47
CA ILE A 724 -10.40 6.01 20.60
C ILE A 724 -8.96 6.28 20.11
N ALA A 725 -8.33 7.21 20.82
CA ALA A 725 -6.96 7.67 20.89
C ALA A 725 -5.81 6.71 20.48
N SER A 726 -4.72 7.26 19.93
CA SER A 726 -3.49 7.67 20.68
C SER A 726 -2.32 8.07 19.73
N ILE A 727 -1.77 9.29 19.86
CA ILE A 727 -0.44 9.69 20.39
C ILE A 727 0.74 9.61 19.38
N ALA A 728 1.27 10.79 18.99
CA ALA A 728 2.70 11.18 18.85
C ALA A 728 2.77 12.56 18.13
N VAL A 729 3.00 13.70 18.78
CA VAL A 729 4.28 14.29 19.25
C VAL A 729 5.17 14.87 18.12
N ILE A 730 5.12 16.21 17.99
CA ILE A 730 6.24 17.18 17.79
C ILE A 730 7.08 17.10 16.50
N LEU A 731 6.87 18.04 15.54
CA LEU A 731 7.95 18.78 14.83
C LEU A 731 7.41 19.93 13.93
N ILE A 732 7.15 21.14 14.46
CA ILE A 732 6.92 22.35 13.62
C ILE A 732 7.60 23.56 14.26
N VAL A 733 8.84 23.85 13.87
CA VAL A 733 9.48 25.18 14.05
C VAL A 733 10.31 25.64 12.82
N VAL A 734 10.55 24.84 11.78
CA VAL A 734 11.51 25.23 10.72
C VAL A 734 10.88 25.77 9.41
N ILE A 735 9.56 25.70 9.21
CA ILE A 735 8.91 26.06 7.91
C ILE A 735 8.31 27.49 7.88
N LEU A 736 8.72 28.41 8.76
CA LEU A 736 8.20 29.80 8.76
C LEU A 736 9.22 30.90 8.44
N ILE A 737 10.45 30.58 8.00
CA ILE A 737 11.46 31.61 7.66
C ILE A 737 11.68 31.82 6.15
N PHE A 738 11.17 30.97 5.25
CA PHE A 738 11.39 31.14 3.80
C PHE A 738 10.23 31.71 2.98
N LYS A 739 9.18 32.25 3.61
CA LYS A 739 8.07 32.91 2.89
C LYS A 739 7.89 34.38 3.25
N LYS A 740 8.94 35.18 3.06
CA LYS A 740 8.83 36.64 2.88
C LYS A 740 10.12 37.26 2.34
N ARG A 741 10.26 37.30 1.00
CA ARG A 741 10.93 38.35 0.20
C ARG A 741 10.91 37.95 -1.28
N SER A 742 9.77 38.21 -1.90
CA SER A 742 9.69 38.67 -3.29
C SER A 742 9.72 40.19 -3.26
#